data_AF-A0AAD5E314-F1
#
_entry.id   AF-A0AAD5E314-F1
#
_cell.length_a   1.000
_cell.length_b   1.000
_cell.length_c   1.000
_cell.angle_alpha   90.00
_cell.angle_beta   90.00
_cell.angle_gamma   90.00
#
_symmetry.space_group_name_H-M   'P 1'
#
loop_
_entity.id
_entity.type
_entity.pdbx_description
1 polymer ?
#
loop_
_entity_poly.entity_id
_entity_poly.type
_entity_poly.pdbx_seq_one_letter_code
_entity_poly.pdbx_strand_id
1 'polypeptide(L)'
;MVDEPHRPNSRSDLRTPKTLTDKAKEAHKRAVKSAFKNIQAVENEIAQIASSARLLALNGQNGDFRDSDLPFNSRNRDTGNGSSSSARHSNRQDRAPGFSDIDLSTKKDVWEQKIQLHIRLANRYLDLIKLDYAFSEKKSLESLCWKRAIYSLVEQFRQALKVCAKRGRARKEEDSDTSMLIEVDSDEDDISATSNSTKIRSGVSGDIDSAREEYIMMKLLFNDFLIQADDFYERLMEAVFELESKDSRATYDVAPAWTGHKRRKWFKSVPNRGDLARYRWSFTTDAKADYDIATKFRIANNKPINREDARRIAWKWYTLASWLMPNAGKPFFNLALLMHGQNSLEACHKLYLNICSLIVRRNPFMNGREGILALLEENRQWVTEYTKSTQATNHRRHKAQREMPASQSNKQNNPNNDSSEALDQKSKSDHLIISLFIRLHGMMFTKIGLDQFKEIRRRFFESLFPNNRVALHEYSSPPSERKGLSGTEQFWMELAITNLASIYHYNYPTSRLGKLTSEAFRILFDSQSRSTNDDENQNISQEINLPESNDMKRTTSVAESPDEMVRLLQEDEIFSNGIDLSIQVAVEMLSRYNANHEMNIATPLLPPFPVTVVSFASHEKNPWWIDAITPRPESGRHQESWLVYIHVILQWLTLSFVVYRCDHSGHRRQSFWERIIGPIYLLEGIGSRQHNKSVSKLQSSKVSEAFWTFGH
;
A
#
# COMPACT_ATOMS: atom_id res chain seq x y z
N MET A 1 -34.07 -36.56 -85.44
CA MET A 1 -32.87 -36.77 -84.60
C MET A 1 -32.92 -35.70 -83.52
N VAL A 2 -32.95 -36.12 -82.26
CA VAL A 2 -32.74 -35.34 -81.01
C VAL A 2 -33.35 -33.92 -80.95
N ASP A 3 -34.47 -33.82 -80.23
CA ASP A 3 -34.97 -32.56 -79.67
C ASP A 3 -34.06 -32.04 -78.54
N GLU A 4 -33.89 -30.72 -78.44
CA GLU A 4 -33.10 -30.05 -77.40
C GLU A 4 -34.02 -29.20 -76.49
N PRO A 5 -34.07 -29.42 -75.16
CA PRO A 5 -35.10 -28.83 -74.30
C PRO A 5 -34.74 -27.47 -73.70
N HIS A 6 -35.78 -26.65 -73.46
CA HIS A 6 -35.72 -25.32 -72.84
C HIS A 6 -35.02 -25.30 -71.46
N ARG A 7 -34.18 -24.28 -71.24
CA ARG A 7 -33.76 -23.86 -69.88
C ARG A 7 -34.70 -22.76 -69.33
N PRO A 8 -35.17 -22.87 -68.08
CA PRO A 8 -35.99 -21.83 -67.45
C PRO A 8 -35.15 -20.69 -66.86
N ASN A 9 -35.67 -19.46 -66.94
CA ASN A 9 -35.16 -18.31 -66.20
C ASN A 9 -35.57 -18.40 -64.72
N SER A 10 -34.60 -18.50 -63.80
CA SER A 10 -34.83 -18.29 -62.36
C SER A 10 -33.84 -17.28 -61.79
N ARG A 11 -34.25 -15.99 -61.80
CA ARG A 11 -33.64 -14.98 -60.93
C ARG A 11 -34.06 -15.27 -59.49
N SER A 12 -33.19 -15.92 -58.72
CA SER A 12 -33.31 -15.98 -57.26
C SER A 12 -32.58 -14.80 -56.63
N ASP A 13 -33.27 -14.07 -55.76
CA ASP A 13 -32.72 -12.91 -55.06
C ASP A 13 -31.58 -13.31 -54.11
N LEU A 14 -30.34 -13.03 -54.51
CA LEU A 14 -29.17 -13.04 -53.62
C LEU A 14 -29.26 -11.86 -52.62
N ARG A 15 -30.17 -11.96 -51.63
CA ARG A 15 -30.20 -11.07 -50.47
C ARG A 15 -28.89 -11.22 -49.69
N THR A 16 -28.02 -10.22 -49.84
CA THR A 16 -26.66 -10.20 -49.30
C THR A 16 -26.59 -10.41 -47.77
N PRO A 17 -25.49 -10.99 -47.23
CA PRO A 17 -25.35 -11.31 -45.80
C PRO A 17 -25.47 -10.15 -44.79
N LYS A 18 -25.46 -8.89 -45.25
CA LYS A 18 -25.43 -7.69 -44.37
C LYS A 18 -26.64 -7.60 -43.44
N THR A 19 -27.85 -7.89 -43.91
CA THR A 19 -29.09 -7.68 -43.15
C THR A 19 -29.26 -8.58 -41.93
N LEU A 20 -28.58 -9.74 -41.88
CA LEU A 20 -28.59 -10.61 -40.70
C LEU A 20 -27.70 -10.05 -39.59
N THR A 21 -26.55 -9.48 -39.94
CA THR A 21 -25.61 -8.89 -38.97
C THR A 21 -26.18 -7.62 -38.32
N ASP A 22 -26.94 -6.81 -39.06
CA ASP A 22 -27.54 -5.59 -38.52
C ASP A 22 -28.69 -5.87 -37.56
N LYS A 23 -29.50 -6.91 -37.82
CA LYS A 23 -30.51 -7.39 -36.86
C LYS A 23 -29.88 -7.89 -35.57
N ALA A 24 -28.76 -8.63 -35.66
CA ALA A 24 -28.04 -9.12 -34.48
C ALA A 24 -27.45 -7.96 -33.64
N LYS A 25 -26.82 -6.96 -34.28
CA LYS A 25 -26.29 -5.75 -33.61
C LYS A 25 -27.39 -4.95 -32.91
N GLU A 26 -28.55 -4.78 -33.55
CA GLU A 26 -29.67 -4.04 -32.97
C GLU A 26 -30.34 -4.82 -31.82
N ALA A 27 -30.42 -6.14 -31.90
CA ALA A 27 -30.86 -6.99 -30.78
C ALA A 27 -29.89 -6.89 -29.59
N HIS A 28 -28.58 -6.96 -29.82
CA HIS A 28 -27.53 -6.79 -28.81
C HIS A 28 -27.61 -5.41 -28.12
N LYS A 29 -27.73 -4.34 -28.90
CA LYS A 29 -27.90 -2.96 -28.41
C LYS A 29 -29.15 -2.81 -27.54
N ARG A 30 -30.26 -3.48 -27.89
CA ARG A 30 -31.48 -3.54 -27.06
C ARG A 30 -31.26 -4.31 -25.76
N ALA A 31 -30.54 -5.42 -25.79
CA ALA A 31 -30.19 -6.18 -24.59
C ALA A 31 -29.33 -5.35 -23.63
N VAL A 32 -28.27 -4.69 -24.12
CA VAL A 32 -27.42 -3.76 -23.34
C VAL A 32 -28.24 -2.62 -22.73
N LYS A 33 -29.14 -2.00 -23.51
CA LYS A 33 -30.03 -0.94 -23.01
C LYS A 33 -31.01 -1.45 -21.93
N SER A 34 -31.53 -2.67 -22.09
CA SER A 34 -32.42 -3.32 -21.13
C SER A 34 -31.69 -3.62 -19.81
N ALA A 35 -30.48 -4.18 -19.87
CA ALA A 35 -29.63 -4.44 -18.71
C ALA A 35 -29.29 -3.14 -17.95
N PHE A 36 -28.99 -2.05 -18.66
CA PHE A 36 -28.76 -0.75 -18.03
C PHE A 36 -30.02 -0.19 -17.33
N LYS A 37 -31.21 -0.35 -17.93
CA LYS A 37 -32.48 0.00 -17.28
C LYS A 37 -32.72 -0.81 -16.00
N ASN A 38 -32.33 -2.08 -15.99
CA ASN A 38 -32.45 -2.94 -14.80
C ASN A 38 -31.49 -2.51 -13.67
N ILE A 39 -30.28 -2.03 -13.99
CA ILE A 39 -29.38 -1.41 -13.01
C ILE A 39 -30.05 -0.18 -12.39
N GLN A 40 -30.57 0.74 -13.22
CA GLN A 40 -31.25 1.94 -12.74
C GLN A 40 -32.49 1.65 -11.89
N ALA A 41 -33.24 0.57 -12.19
CA ALA A 41 -34.37 0.15 -11.38
C ALA A 41 -33.94 -0.23 -9.95
N VAL A 42 -32.87 -1.00 -9.80
CA VAL A 42 -32.35 -1.37 -8.46
C VAL A 42 -31.71 -0.18 -7.75
N GLU A 43 -31.04 0.73 -8.47
CA GLU A 43 -30.57 2.01 -7.90
C GLU A 43 -31.72 2.84 -7.30
N ASN A 44 -32.88 2.87 -7.97
CA ASN A 44 -34.08 3.55 -7.46
C ASN A 44 -34.70 2.83 -6.25
N GLU A 45 -34.75 1.49 -6.24
CA GLU A 45 -35.21 0.71 -5.08
C GLU A 45 -34.32 0.98 -3.84
N ILE A 46 -33.00 1.05 -4.02
CA ILE A 46 -32.05 1.41 -2.95
C ILE A 46 -32.32 2.83 -2.42
N ALA A 47 -32.56 3.80 -3.30
CA ALA A 47 -32.88 5.17 -2.91
C ALA A 47 -34.20 5.26 -2.12
N GLN A 48 -35.22 4.46 -2.50
CA GLN A 48 -36.48 4.37 -1.77
C GLN A 48 -36.27 3.82 -0.36
N ILE A 49 -35.57 2.69 -0.19
CA ILE A 49 -35.25 2.15 1.15
C ILE A 49 -34.47 3.17 1.99
N ALA A 50 -33.49 3.86 1.39
CA ALA A 50 -32.71 4.87 2.10
C ALA A 50 -33.60 6.04 2.60
N SER A 51 -34.65 6.40 1.87
CA SER A 51 -35.62 7.41 2.31
C SER A 51 -36.52 6.91 3.44
N SER A 52 -37.06 5.69 3.34
CA SER A 52 -37.88 5.06 4.38
C SER A 52 -37.11 4.86 5.68
N ALA A 53 -35.84 4.45 5.60
CA ALA A 53 -34.98 4.26 6.77
C ALA A 53 -34.71 5.56 7.54
N ARG A 54 -34.66 6.72 6.85
CA ARG A 54 -34.54 8.04 7.50
C ARG A 54 -35.81 8.42 8.26
N LEU A 55 -36.99 8.12 7.70
CA LEU A 55 -38.27 8.37 8.37
C LEU A 55 -38.42 7.52 9.65
N LEU A 56 -37.97 6.27 9.62
CA LEU A 56 -37.92 5.41 10.81
C LEU A 56 -36.98 5.97 11.88
N ALA A 57 -35.80 6.49 11.49
CA ALA A 57 -34.84 7.07 12.43
C ALA A 57 -35.38 8.33 13.13
N LEU A 58 -36.12 9.19 12.41
CA LEU A 58 -36.71 10.42 12.98
C LEU A 58 -37.85 10.12 13.95
N ASN A 59 -38.73 9.16 13.62
CA ASN A 59 -39.84 8.78 14.50
C ASN A 59 -39.40 8.15 15.84
N GLY A 60 -38.17 7.64 15.91
CA GLY A 60 -37.56 7.10 17.14
C GLY A 60 -36.99 8.15 18.10
N GLN A 61 -36.90 9.43 17.70
CA GLN A 61 -36.30 10.51 18.50
C GLN A 61 -37.32 11.54 19.04
N ASN A 62 -38.54 11.10 19.39
CA ASN A 62 -39.51 11.92 20.12
C ASN A 62 -39.15 12.13 21.62
N GLY A 63 -37.87 12.37 21.89
CA GLY A 63 -37.27 12.54 23.21
C GLY A 63 -36.28 13.69 23.22
N ASP A 64 -36.82 14.92 23.24
CA ASP A 64 -36.17 16.15 23.68
C ASP A 64 -34.82 16.52 23.02
N PHE A 65 -34.81 16.68 21.69
CA PHE A 65 -33.82 17.51 21.01
C PHE A 65 -34.46 18.83 20.60
N ARG A 66 -34.19 19.89 21.36
CA ARG A 66 -34.58 21.26 21.00
C ARG A 66 -33.68 21.78 19.89
N ASP A 67 -34.21 21.83 18.67
CA ASP A 67 -33.63 22.63 17.60
C ASP A 67 -33.46 24.08 18.05
N SER A 68 -32.21 24.56 18.00
CA SER A 68 -31.87 25.97 18.05
C SER A 68 -30.97 26.27 16.87
N ASP A 69 -31.61 26.49 15.71
CA ASP A 69 -31.28 27.57 14.76
C ASP A 69 -32.12 27.45 13.47
N LEU A 70 -33.32 28.05 13.45
CA LEU A 70 -33.91 28.70 12.27
C LEU A 70 -35.14 29.55 12.72
N PRO A 71 -35.33 30.78 12.21
CA PRO A 71 -36.40 31.67 12.69
C PRO A 71 -37.64 31.65 11.80
N PHE A 72 -38.85 31.50 12.37
CA PHE A 72 -40.05 32.24 11.90
C PHE A 72 -41.20 32.22 12.94
N ASN A 73 -42.02 33.28 12.93
CA ASN A 73 -43.14 33.50 13.86
C ASN A 73 -44.31 32.51 13.69
N SER A 74 -44.90 32.06 14.81
CA SER A 74 -46.26 32.49 15.18
C SER A 74 -46.56 32.28 16.68
N ARG A 75 -47.46 33.10 17.23
CA ARG A 75 -47.95 33.00 18.61
C ARG A 75 -49.23 32.16 18.63
N ASN A 76 -49.41 31.31 19.64
CA ASN A 76 -50.62 31.42 20.48
C ASN A 76 -50.49 30.73 21.85
N ARG A 77 -51.41 31.11 22.75
CA ARG A 77 -51.44 30.78 24.19
C ARG A 77 -52.37 29.61 24.52
N ASP A 78 -52.38 29.31 25.83
CA ASP A 78 -53.43 28.72 26.68
C ASP A 78 -53.16 27.25 27.08
N THR A 79 -52.58 27.02 28.27
CA THR A 79 -53.20 26.95 29.62
C THR A 79 -54.18 25.77 29.78
N GLY A 80 -53.77 24.76 30.56
CA GLY A 80 -54.60 23.62 30.93
C GLY A 80 -54.05 22.92 32.17
N ASN A 81 -54.61 23.24 33.33
CA ASN A 81 -54.26 22.65 34.63
C ASN A 81 -55.06 21.34 34.83
N GLY A 82 -54.50 20.29 35.44
CA GLY A 82 -55.20 19.00 35.57
C GLY A 82 -54.51 17.97 36.48
N SER A 83 -55.13 17.68 37.62
CA SER A 83 -54.54 16.91 38.72
C SER A 83 -54.78 15.39 38.62
N SER A 84 -53.76 14.63 39.05
CA SER A 84 -53.84 13.40 39.86
C SER A 84 -55.07 12.46 39.79
N SER A 85 -54.81 11.18 39.47
CA SER A 85 -55.44 10.08 40.21
C SER A 85 -54.61 8.79 40.14
N SER A 86 -54.37 8.16 41.29
CA SER A 86 -53.67 6.89 41.44
C SER A 86 -54.62 5.70 41.28
N ALA A 87 -54.23 4.67 40.52
CA ALA A 87 -54.88 3.36 40.52
C ALA A 87 -53.84 2.23 40.44
N ARG A 88 -53.62 1.53 41.56
CA ARG A 88 -52.90 0.24 41.60
C ARG A 88 -53.76 -0.83 40.93
N HIS A 89 -53.19 -1.69 40.08
CA HIS A 89 -53.70 -3.07 39.95
C HIS A 89 -52.64 -4.09 39.51
N SER A 90 -52.64 -5.22 40.22
CA SER A 90 -52.24 -6.59 39.84
C SER A 90 -51.08 -6.81 38.87
N ASN A 91 -49.96 -7.21 39.48
CA ASN A 91 -48.98 -8.18 39.01
C ASN A 91 -49.52 -9.24 38.00
N ARG A 92 -48.97 -9.27 36.78
CA ARG A 92 -48.96 -10.47 35.92
C ARG A 92 -47.65 -10.50 35.13
N GLN A 93 -46.82 -11.51 35.37
CA GLN A 93 -45.52 -11.68 34.72
C GLN A 93 -45.67 -12.32 33.34
N ASP A 94 -46.23 -11.58 32.40
CA ASP A 94 -45.97 -11.80 30.98
C ASP A 94 -44.98 -10.71 30.54
N ARG A 95 -43.70 -11.07 30.39
CA ARG A 95 -42.71 -10.18 29.77
C ARG A 95 -43.06 -10.04 28.28
N ALA A 96 -43.92 -9.06 27.97
CA ALA A 96 -43.99 -8.53 26.62
C ALA A 96 -42.56 -8.19 26.16
N PRO A 97 -42.15 -8.54 24.91
CA PRO A 97 -40.84 -8.18 24.40
C PRO A 97 -40.68 -6.66 24.54
N GLY A 98 -39.55 -6.25 25.14
CA GLY A 98 -39.30 -4.84 25.40
C GLY A 98 -39.33 -4.06 24.08
N PHE A 99 -39.82 -2.82 24.13
CA PHE A 99 -39.92 -1.93 22.96
C PHE A 99 -38.61 -1.85 22.16
N SER A 100 -37.47 -2.03 22.83
CA SER A 100 -36.11 -2.17 22.28
C SER A 100 -35.89 -3.37 21.35
N ASP A 101 -36.40 -4.57 21.67
CA ASP A 101 -36.17 -5.77 20.84
C ASP A 101 -36.88 -5.67 19.47
N ILE A 102 -38.06 -5.04 19.44
CA ILE A 102 -38.85 -4.82 18.22
C ILE A 102 -38.16 -3.79 17.31
N ASP A 103 -37.61 -2.72 17.88
CA ASP A 103 -36.81 -1.72 17.14
C ASP A 103 -35.53 -2.34 16.57
N LEU A 104 -34.79 -3.14 17.35
CA LEU A 104 -33.61 -3.86 16.87
C LEU A 104 -33.94 -4.84 15.72
N SER A 105 -35.03 -5.59 15.81
CA SER A 105 -35.49 -6.45 14.70
C SER A 105 -35.85 -5.62 13.46
N THR A 106 -36.56 -4.51 13.62
CA THR A 106 -36.95 -3.63 12.50
C THR A 106 -35.71 -3.04 11.80
N LYS A 107 -34.72 -2.59 12.58
CA LYS A 107 -33.43 -2.11 12.06
C LYS A 107 -32.66 -3.20 11.35
N LYS A 108 -32.62 -4.41 11.90
CA LYS A 108 -32.01 -5.59 11.26
C LYS A 108 -32.60 -5.83 9.88
N ASP A 109 -33.93 -5.89 9.78
CA ASP A 109 -34.63 -6.19 8.52
C ASP A 109 -34.34 -5.13 7.45
N VAL A 110 -34.29 -3.83 7.83
CA VAL A 110 -33.89 -2.73 6.93
C VAL A 110 -32.45 -2.90 6.43
N TRP A 111 -31.51 -3.30 7.29
CA TRP A 111 -30.13 -3.56 6.87
C TRP A 111 -30.01 -4.82 5.99
N GLU A 112 -30.69 -5.91 6.30
CA GLU A 112 -30.75 -7.11 5.44
C GLU A 112 -31.32 -6.78 4.06
N GLN A 113 -32.38 -5.97 3.99
CA GLN A 113 -32.96 -5.52 2.73
C GLN A 113 -31.98 -4.66 1.91
N LYS A 114 -31.20 -3.78 2.56
CA LYS A 114 -30.10 -3.05 1.91
C LYS A 114 -29.04 -3.99 1.35
N ILE A 115 -28.57 -4.97 2.16
CA ILE A 115 -27.58 -5.97 1.72
C ILE A 115 -28.06 -6.68 0.46
N GLN A 116 -29.30 -7.19 0.49
CA GLN A 116 -29.91 -7.90 -0.64
C GLN A 116 -29.98 -7.03 -1.91
N LEU A 117 -30.42 -5.77 -1.81
CA LEU A 117 -30.46 -4.88 -2.97
C LEU A 117 -29.06 -4.51 -3.50
N HIS A 118 -28.09 -4.27 -2.64
CA HIS A 118 -26.72 -3.93 -3.05
C HIS A 118 -26.02 -5.12 -3.74
N ILE A 119 -26.21 -6.35 -3.24
CA ILE A 119 -25.72 -7.58 -3.90
C ILE A 119 -26.49 -7.84 -5.21
N ARG A 120 -27.80 -7.59 -5.26
CA ARG A 120 -28.61 -7.65 -6.49
C ARG A 120 -28.12 -6.64 -7.54
N LEU A 121 -27.78 -5.42 -7.13
CA LEU A 121 -27.20 -4.39 -8.01
C LEU A 121 -25.83 -4.84 -8.55
N ALA A 122 -24.96 -5.38 -7.71
CA ALA A 122 -23.67 -5.92 -8.12
C ALA A 122 -23.83 -7.04 -9.16
N ASN A 123 -24.75 -7.99 -8.93
CA ASN A 123 -25.07 -9.05 -9.89
C ASN A 123 -25.61 -8.49 -11.22
N ARG A 124 -26.37 -7.37 -11.23
CA ARG A 124 -26.78 -6.71 -12.49
C ARG A 124 -25.61 -6.07 -13.25
N TYR A 125 -24.59 -5.57 -12.57
CA TYR A 125 -23.35 -5.18 -13.24
C TYR A 125 -22.62 -6.39 -13.84
N LEU A 126 -22.56 -7.53 -13.15
CA LEU A 126 -21.96 -8.77 -13.67
C LEU A 126 -22.72 -9.31 -14.90
N ASP A 127 -24.06 -9.31 -14.87
CA ASP A 127 -24.90 -9.67 -16.03
C ASP A 127 -24.51 -8.83 -17.27
N LEU A 128 -24.35 -7.51 -17.10
CA LEU A 128 -24.00 -6.59 -18.17
C LEU A 128 -22.53 -6.74 -18.63
N ILE A 129 -21.60 -7.02 -17.72
CA ILE A 129 -20.18 -7.32 -18.04
C ILE A 129 -20.08 -8.62 -18.86
N LYS A 130 -20.86 -9.65 -18.51
CA LYS A 130 -20.95 -10.91 -19.27
C LYS A 130 -21.60 -10.73 -20.64
N LEU A 131 -22.57 -9.82 -20.77
CA LEU A 131 -23.27 -9.53 -22.02
C LEU A 131 -22.39 -8.78 -23.02
N ASP A 132 -21.66 -7.75 -22.59
CA ASP A 132 -20.79 -6.95 -23.47
C ASP A 132 -19.54 -6.46 -22.72
N TYR A 133 -18.49 -7.28 -22.77
CA TYR A 133 -17.23 -6.97 -22.10
C TYR A 133 -16.58 -5.68 -22.63
N ALA A 134 -16.56 -5.48 -23.95
CA ALA A 134 -15.95 -4.30 -24.58
C ALA A 134 -16.68 -2.99 -24.22
N PHE A 135 -18.01 -3.01 -24.16
CA PHE A 135 -18.80 -1.90 -23.61
C PHE A 135 -18.50 -1.70 -22.12
N SER A 136 -18.40 -2.79 -21.36
CA SER A 136 -18.13 -2.73 -19.92
C SER A 136 -16.80 -2.04 -19.60
N GLU A 137 -15.78 -2.30 -20.41
CA GLU A 137 -14.48 -1.63 -20.34
C GLU A 137 -14.58 -0.15 -20.68
N LYS A 138 -15.19 0.18 -21.84
CA LYS A 138 -15.37 1.56 -22.30
C LYS A 138 -16.17 2.41 -21.32
N LYS A 139 -17.02 1.81 -20.49
CA LYS A 139 -17.80 2.46 -19.43
C LYS A 139 -17.25 2.26 -18.02
N SER A 140 -16.14 1.53 -17.86
CA SER A 140 -15.54 1.20 -16.55
C SER A 140 -16.55 0.65 -15.54
N LEU A 141 -17.42 -0.26 -16.00
CA LEU A 141 -18.54 -0.78 -15.20
C LEU A 141 -18.09 -1.46 -13.91
N GLU A 142 -16.93 -2.10 -13.89
CA GLU A 142 -16.31 -2.66 -12.68
C GLU A 142 -16.09 -1.59 -11.59
N SER A 143 -15.58 -0.41 -11.96
CA SER A 143 -15.36 0.71 -11.03
C SER A 143 -16.67 1.35 -10.57
N LEU A 144 -17.67 1.42 -11.45
CA LEU A 144 -19.03 1.87 -11.10
C LEU A 144 -19.72 0.89 -10.15
N CYS A 145 -19.57 -0.42 -10.38
CA CYS A 145 -20.06 -1.48 -9.49
C CYS A 145 -19.43 -1.35 -8.10
N TRP A 146 -18.10 -1.24 -8.01
CA TRP A 146 -17.41 -1.01 -6.73
C TRP A 146 -17.99 0.22 -6.01
N LYS A 147 -18.05 1.39 -6.68
CA LYS A 147 -18.49 2.64 -6.06
C LYS A 147 -19.95 2.60 -5.61
N ARG A 148 -20.87 2.13 -6.46
CA ARG A 148 -22.33 2.24 -6.25
C ARG A 148 -22.92 1.04 -5.52
N ALA A 149 -22.50 -0.18 -5.87
CA ALA A 149 -23.06 -1.39 -5.28
C ALA A 149 -22.33 -1.79 -3.99
N ILE A 150 -20.99 -1.72 -3.95
CA ILE A 150 -20.23 -2.27 -2.82
C ILE A 150 -19.84 -1.19 -1.81
N TYR A 151 -18.97 -0.25 -2.21
CA TYR A 151 -18.39 0.77 -1.34
C TYR A 151 -19.43 1.72 -0.73
N SER A 152 -20.50 2.04 -1.47
CA SER A 152 -21.61 2.84 -0.93
C SER A 152 -22.30 2.22 0.28
N LEU A 153 -22.38 0.88 0.38
CA LEU A 153 -22.95 0.21 1.55
C LEU A 153 -21.89 -0.02 2.64
N VAL A 154 -20.63 -0.29 2.28
CA VAL A 154 -19.48 -0.27 3.20
C VAL A 154 -19.47 1.03 4.01
N GLU A 155 -19.58 2.18 3.34
CA GLU A 155 -19.47 3.48 3.99
C GLU A 155 -20.69 3.79 4.88
N GLN A 156 -21.89 3.38 4.47
CA GLN A 156 -23.09 3.43 5.32
C GLN A 156 -22.90 2.60 6.61
N PHE A 157 -22.33 1.39 6.52
CA PHE A 157 -22.01 0.58 7.70
C PHE A 157 -20.95 1.25 8.60
N ARG A 158 -19.87 1.80 8.02
CA ARG A 158 -18.82 2.52 8.79
C ARG A 158 -19.40 3.69 9.57
N GLN A 159 -20.23 4.52 8.94
CA GLN A 159 -20.84 5.69 9.58
C GLN A 159 -21.79 5.27 10.72
N ALA A 160 -22.66 4.28 10.47
CA ALA A 160 -23.58 3.79 11.50
C ALA A 160 -22.87 3.10 12.67
N LEU A 161 -21.79 2.35 12.42
CA LEU A 161 -20.93 1.79 13.47
C LEU A 161 -20.22 2.89 14.28
N LYS A 162 -19.77 4.00 13.65
CA LYS A 162 -19.22 5.18 14.37
C LYS A 162 -20.27 5.82 15.28
N VAL A 163 -21.53 5.94 14.83
CA VAL A 163 -22.65 6.46 15.64
C VAL A 163 -22.95 5.54 16.83
N CYS A 164 -23.09 4.23 16.61
CA CYS A 164 -23.34 3.26 17.69
C CYS A 164 -22.19 3.24 18.72
N ALA A 165 -20.94 3.32 18.27
CA ALA A 165 -19.78 3.41 19.14
C ALA A 165 -19.76 4.71 19.98
N LYS A 166 -20.10 5.86 19.40
CA LYS A 166 -20.23 7.13 20.15
C LYS A 166 -21.32 7.05 21.23
N ARG A 167 -22.50 6.50 20.92
CA ARG A 167 -23.59 6.27 21.89
C ARG A 167 -23.16 5.40 23.08
N GLY A 168 -22.36 4.36 22.81
CA GLY A 168 -21.80 3.48 23.86
C GLY A 168 -20.66 4.08 24.69
N ARG A 169 -20.10 5.24 24.30
CA ARG A 169 -19.08 5.98 25.06
C ARG A 169 -19.67 7.14 25.88
N ALA A 170 -20.53 7.96 25.28
CA ALA A 170 -21.13 9.11 25.97
C ALA A 170 -21.84 8.69 27.29
N ARG A 171 -22.57 7.57 27.24
CA ARG A 171 -23.23 6.95 28.42
C ARG A 171 -22.29 6.36 29.48
N LYS A 172 -20.97 6.36 29.25
CA LYS A 172 -19.95 5.99 30.26
C LYS A 172 -19.23 7.22 30.83
N GLU A 173 -19.22 8.33 30.10
CA GLU A 173 -18.58 9.58 30.52
C GLU A 173 -19.50 10.40 31.43
N GLU A 174 -20.84 10.31 31.26
CA GLU A 174 -21.82 10.91 32.19
C GLU A 174 -21.76 10.32 33.61
N ASP A 175 -21.24 9.11 33.80
CA ASP A 175 -21.00 8.47 35.11
C ASP A 175 -19.59 8.80 35.69
N SER A 176 -18.77 9.59 34.98
CA SER A 176 -17.35 9.79 35.29
C SER A 176 -16.90 11.23 35.00
N ASP A 177 -17.34 12.16 35.84
CA ASP A 177 -16.94 13.57 35.79
C ASP A 177 -15.40 13.73 35.80
N THR A 178 -14.89 14.67 34.98
CA THR A 178 -13.46 15.08 34.79
C THR A 178 -12.66 14.42 33.66
N SER A 179 -12.71 14.99 32.44
CA SER A 179 -11.54 15.56 31.73
C SER A 179 -11.91 16.02 30.31
N MET A 180 -11.61 17.27 29.95
CA MET A 180 -11.53 17.68 28.53
C MET A 180 -10.34 16.99 27.84
N LEU A 181 -10.37 16.88 26.50
CA LEU A 181 -9.38 17.51 25.59
C LEU A 181 -9.64 17.16 24.10
N ILE A 182 -9.82 18.21 23.30
CA ILE A 182 -9.42 18.40 21.88
C ILE A 182 -9.87 17.35 20.85
N GLU A 183 -10.85 17.73 20.03
CA GLU A 183 -11.04 17.17 18.68
C GLU A 183 -9.98 17.72 17.72
N VAL A 184 -9.38 16.85 16.89
CA VAL A 184 -8.64 17.22 15.69
C VAL A 184 -9.32 16.55 14.51
N ASP A 185 -9.86 17.35 13.59
CA ASP A 185 -10.42 16.86 12.34
C ASP A 185 -9.30 16.33 11.43
N SER A 186 -9.19 15.01 11.33
CA SER A 186 -8.49 14.34 10.22
C SER A 186 -9.11 12.98 9.94
N ASP A 187 -9.63 12.79 8.72
CA ASP A 187 -10.26 11.56 8.25
C ASP A 187 -9.24 10.40 8.06
N GLU A 188 -8.79 9.76 9.15
CA GLU A 188 -8.40 8.34 9.23
C GLU A 188 -8.01 7.94 10.68
N ASP A 189 -9.02 7.66 11.52
CA ASP A 189 -8.79 7.24 12.93
C ASP A 189 -8.31 5.78 13.07
N ASP A 190 -7.21 5.61 13.80
CA ASP A 190 -6.65 4.33 14.22
C ASP A 190 -7.47 3.73 15.39
N ILE A 191 -8.27 2.70 15.12
CA ILE A 191 -9.11 2.05 16.16
C ILE A 191 -8.31 0.96 16.89
N SER A 192 -7.50 1.41 17.85
CA SER A 192 -7.10 0.58 18.97
C SER A 192 -8.25 0.51 19.99
N ALA A 193 -8.75 -0.70 20.24
CA ALA A 193 -9.83 -0.96 21.18
C ALA A 193 -9.28 -1.71 22.40
N THR A 194 -8.87 -0.97 23.44
CA THR A 194 -8.47 -1.53 24.73
C THR A 194 -9.69 -1.79 25.60
N SER A 195 -9.94 -3.06 25.93
CA SER A 195 -11.09 -3.53 26.67
C SER A 195 -10.82 -3.64 28.18
N ASN A 196 -10.98 -2.52 28.90
CA ASN A 196 -10.97 -2.53 30.37
C ASN A 196 -12.36 -2.83 30.94
N SER A 197 -12.42 -3.80 31.85
CA SER A 197 -13.64 -4.27 32.53
C SER A 197 -13.73 -3.69 33.93
N THR A 198 -14.63 -2.73 34.15
CA THR A 198 -14.93 -2.17 35.47
C THR A 198 -16.38 -2.48 35.84
N LYS A 199 -16.60 -2.94 37.08
CA LYS A 199 -17.84 -3.57 37.54
C LYS A 199 -18.75 -2.52 38.21
N ILE A 200 -19.76 -2.02 37.49
CA ILE A 200 -20.70 -1.00 37.97
C ILE A 200 -22.00 -1.63 38.49
N ARG A 201 -22.65 -0.97 39.46
CA ARG A 201 -23.85 -1.44 40.18
C ARG A 201 -25.14 -1.31 39.34
N SER A 202 -26.10 -2.19 39.62
CA SER A 202 -27.36 -2.36 38.89
C SER A 202 -28.38 -1.23 39.13
N GLY A 203 -28.83 -0.57 38.07
CA GLY A 203 -29.95 0.37 38.08
C GLY A 203 -30.40 0.83 36.69
N VAL A 204 -29.45 1.05 35.76
CA VAL A 204 -29.69 1.65 34.42
C VAL A 204 -29.25 0.70 33.28
N SER A 205 -29.20 -0.62 33.51
CA SER A 205 -28.48 -1.54 32.62
C SER A 205 -29.10 -1.76 31.24
N GLY A 206 -30.43 -1.82 31.13
CA GLY A 206 -31.11 -2.25 29.89
C GLY A 206 -30.81 -1.40 28.66
N ASP A 207 -30.58 -0.10 28.85
CA ASP A 207 -30.35 0.86 27.76
C ASP A 207 -28.90 0.82 27.24
N ILE A 208 -27.95 0.44 28.09
CA ILE A 208 -26.54 0.23 27.71
C ILE A 208 -26.38 -1.13 27.00
N ASP A 209 -27.09 -2.16 27.48
CA ASP A 209 -27.11 -3.47 26.84
C ASP A 209 -27.71 -3.41 25.43
N SER A 210 -28.82 -2.67 25.23
CA SER A 210 -29.45 -2.51 23.91
C SER A 210 -28.54 -1.82 22.88
N ALA A 211 -27.84 -0.75 23.25
CA ALA A 211 -26.89 -0.07 22.34
C ALA A 211 -25.69 -0.96 21.98
N ARG A 212 -25.27 -1.84 22.90
CA ARG A 212 -24.22 -2.83 22.66
C ARG A 212 -24.71 -3.95 21.72
N GLU A 213 -25.94 -4.43 21.90
CA GLU A 213 -26.56 -5.38 20.97
C GLU A 213 -26.70 -4.80 19.56
N GLU A 214 -27.14 -3.53 19.43
CA GLU A 214 -27.21 -2.80 18.14
C GLU A 214 -25.85 -2.83 17.42
N TYR A 215 -24.78 -2.44 18.14
CA TYR A 215 -23.42 -2.40 17.59
C TYR A 215 -22.91 -3.77 17.12
N ILE A 216 -23.17 -4.83 17.89
CA ILE A 216 -22.73 -6.19 17.55
C ILE A 216 -23.56 -6.77 16.39
N MET A 217 -24.89 -6.57 16.41
CA MET A 217 -25.77 -6.90 15.28
C MET A 217 -25.29 -6.22 13.99
N MET A 218 -24.95 -4.93 14.04
CA MET A 218 -24.42 -4.19 12.90
C MET A 218 -23.07 -4.75 12.39
N LYS A 219 -22.15 -5.14 13.28
CA LYS A 219 -20.91 -5.81 12.89
C LYS A 219 -21.16 -7.14 12.17
N LEU A 220 -22.08 -7.95 12.69
CA LEU A 220 -22.41 -9.26 12.12
C LEU A 220 -23.02 -9.13 10.72
N LEU A 221 -24.01 -8.25 10.55
CA LEU A 221 -24.60 -7.92 9.24
C LEU A 221 -23.55 -7.36 8.25
N PHE A 222 -22.64 -6.52 8.74
CA PHE A 222 -21.58 -5.97 7.89
C PHE A 222 -20.58 -7.05 7.44
N ASN A 223 -20.15 -7.95 8.32
CA ASN A 223 -19.28 -9.07 7.93
C ASN A 223 -19.97 -10.04 6.96
N ASP A 224 -21.28 -10.30 7.13
CA ASP A 224 -22.04 -11.10 6.16
C ASP A 224 -22.06 -10.46 4.76
N PHE A 225 -22.37 -9.15 4.68
CA PHE A 225 -22.27 -8.39 3.44
C PHE A 225 -20.86 -8.45 2.81
N LEU A 226 -19.80 -8.30 3.62
CA LEU A 226 -18.42 -8.37 3.13
C LEU A 226 -18.06 -9.77 2.60
N ILE A 227 -18.66 -10.85 3.12
CA ILE A 227 -18.52 -12.21 2.57
C ILE A 227 -19.26 -12.33 1.23
N GLN A 228 -20.52 -11.87 1.16
CA GLN A 228 -21.30 -11.89 -0.10
C GLN A 228 -20.66 -11.04 -1.20
N ALA A 229 -20.03 -9.92 -0.84
CA ALA A 229 -19.28 -9.07 -1.76
C ALA A 229 -17.97 -9.72 -2.25
N ASP A 230 -17.31 -10.54 -1.43
CA ASP A 230 -16.09 -11.26 -1.82
C ASP A 230 -16.39 -12.42 -2.78
N ASP A 231 -17.47 -13.18 -2.52
CA ASP A 231 -18.04 -14.17 -3.45
C ASP A 231 -18.42 -13.53 -4.81
N PHE A 232 -19.05 -12.35 -4.78
CA PHE A 232 -19.34 -11.59 -5.99
C PHE A 232 -18.06 -11.28 -6.79
N TYR A 233 -16.98 -10.85 -6.13
CA TYR A 233 -15.72 -10.56 -6.82
C TYR A 233 -15.01 -11.81 -7.33
N GLU A 234 -15.13 -12.95 -6.66
CA GLU A 234 -14.67 -14.25 -7.17
C GLU A 234 -15.38 -14.60 -8.49
N ARG A 235 -16.72 -14.59 -8.49
CA ARG A 235 -17.54 -14.85 -9.70
C ARG A 235 -17.32 -13.84 -10.82
N LEU A 236 -16.95 -12.59 -10.50
CA LEU A 236 -16.58 -11.58 -11.48
C LEU A 236 -15.20 -11.86 -12.08
N MET A 237 -14.21 -12.23 -11.26
CA MET A 237 -12.87 -12.60 -11.73
C MET A 237 -12.92 -13.83 -12.65
N GLU A 238 -13.68 -14.86 -12.28
CA GLU A 238 -13.97 -16.03 -13.12
C GLU A 238 -14.56 -15.64 -14.47
N ALA A 239 -15.62 -14.83 -14.45
CA ALA A 239 -16.32 -14.40 -15.66
C ALA A 239 -15.41 -13.62 -16.62
N VAL A 240 -14.64 -12.66 -16.10
CA VAL A 240 -13.70 -11.88 -16.91
C VAL A 240 -12.57 -12.75 -17.45
N PHE A 241 -12.04 -13.67 -16.63
CA PHE A 241 -11.00 -14.61 -17.06
C PHE A 241 -11.48 -15.52 -18.20
N GLU A 242 -12.71 -16.04 -18.13
CA GLU A 242 -13.31 -16.82 -19.22
C GLU A 242 -13.48 -16.01 -20.51
N LEU A 243 -13.97 -14.77 -20.41
CA LEU A 243 -14.19 -13.89 -21.56
C LEU A 243 -12.87 -13.58 -22.27
N GLU A 244 -11.82 -13.21 -21.52
CA GLU A 244 -10.48 -12.96 -22.05
C GLU A 244 -9.83 -14.22 -22.64
N SER A 245 -10.13 -15.40 -22.09
CA SER A 245 -9.64 -16.69 -22.60
C SER A 245 -10.30 -17.09 -23.92
N LYS A 246 -11.61 -16.81 -24.08
CA LYS A 246 -12.36 -17.10 -25.32
C LYS A 246 -11.87 -16.26 -26.50
N ASP A 247 -11.55 -14.99 -26.27
CA ASP A 247 -10.91 -14.09 -27.26
C ASP A 247 -9.46 -14.47 -27.62
N SER A 248 -8.85 -15.41 -26.90
CA SER A 248 -7.42 -15.74 -27.05
C SER A 248 -7.10 -16.88 -28.01
N ARG A 249 -8.11 -17.62 -28.52
CA ARG A 249 -7.91 -18.70 -29.52
C ARG A 249 -7.50 -18.24 -30.92
N ALA A 250 -7.43 -16.93 -31.18
CA ALA A 250 -7.13 -16.37 -32.50
C ALA A 250 -5.63 -16.08 -32.77
N THR A 251 -4.76 -16.16 -31.75
CA THR A 251 -3.33 -15.81 -31.87
C THR A 251 -2.48 -16.75 -31.02
N TYR A 252 -1.97 -17.80 -31.63
CA TYR A 252 -0.89 -18.62 -31.06
C TYR A 252 0.43 -17.93 -31.36
N ASP A 253 1.01 -17.26 -30.37
CA ASP A 253 2.41 -16.84 -30.43
C ASP A 253 3.07 -17.07 -29.06
N VAL A 254 4.19 -17.80 -29.06
CA VAL A 254 4.74 -18.47 -27.87
C VAL A 254 5.71 -17.57 -27.11
N ALA A 255 5.31 -16.31 -26.88
CA ALA A 255 5.97 -15.42 -25.94
C ALA A 255 5.48 -15.71 -24.51
N PRO A 256 6.32 -15.55 -23.46
CA PRO A 256 5.90 -15.81 -22.08
C PRO A 256 4.67 -14.96 -21.74
N ALA A 257 3.63 -15.61 -21.21
CA ALA A 257 2.22 -15.17 -21.22
C ALA A 257 1.87 -13.85 -20.51
N TRP A 258 2.87 -13.10 -20.06
CA TRP A 258 2.79 -11.81 -19.37
C TRP A 258 3.46 -10.64 -20.11
N THR A 259 4.31 -10.90 -21.10
CA THR A 259 5.07 -9.84 -21.82
C THR A 259 4.42 -9.41 -23.14
N GLY A 260 3.63 -10.28 -23.79
CA GLY A 260 3.04 -10.07 -25.10
C GLY A 260 1.60 -9.53 -25.11
N HIS A 261 1.45 -8.20 -25.12
CA HIS A 261 0.33 -7.39 -25.65
C HIS A 261 -1.16 -7.63 -25.26
N LYS A 262 -1.62 -8.82 -24.85
CA LYS A 262 -2.97 -9.00 -24.26
C LYS A 262 -2.92 -8.73 -22.76
N ARG A 263 -3.17 -7.47 -22.37
CA ARG A 263 -3.46 -7.12 -20.97
C ARG A 263 -4.71 -7.87 -20.52
N ARG A 264 -4.54 -8.98 -19.81
CA ARG A 264 -5.58 -9.58 -18.96
C ARG A 264 -6.02 -8.55 -17.92
N LYS A 265 -7.27 -8.59 -17.46
CA LYS A 265 -7.86 -7.54 -16.61
C LYS A 265 -8.76 -8.05 -15.51
N TRP A 266 -9.03 -9.36 -15.45
CA TRP A 266 -9.65 -10.01 -14.28
C TRP A 266 -9.00 -9.59 -12.96
N PHE A 267 -7.68 -9.33 -12.96
CA PHE A 267 -6.93 -8.93 -11.78
C PHE A 267 -7.26 -7.52 -11.24
N LYS A 268 -8.00 -6.68 -11.99
CA LYS A 268 -8.45 -5.35 -11.50
C LYS A 268 -9.34 -5.45 -10.25
N SER A 269 -9.98 -6.61 -10.05
CA SER A 269 -10.81 -6.90 -8.88
C SER A 269 -10.04 -7.41 -7.65
N VAL A 270 -8.77 -7.80 -7.81
CA VAL A 270 -7.92 -8.31 -6.71
C VAL A 270 -7.75 -7.28 -5.57
N PRO A 271 -7.48 -5.98 -5.84
CA PRO A 271 -7.48 -4.95 -4.78
C PRO A 271 -8.83 -4.78 -4.07
N ASN A 272 -9.96 -5.04 -4.73
CA ASN A 272 -11.28 -4.91 -4.12
C ASN A 272 -11.50 -6.03 -3.08
N ARG A 273 -11.06 -7.26 -3.36
CA ARG A 273 -11.03 -8.36 -2.38
C ARG A 273 -10.10 -8.04 -1.20
N GLY A 274 -8.96 -7.39 -1.47
CA GLY A 274 -8.09 -6.82 -0.44
C GLY A 274 -8.77 -5.75 0.42
N ASP A 275 -9.52 -4.81 -0.18
CA ASP A 275 -10.27 -3.79 0.56
C ASP A 275 -11.36 -4.43 1.42
N LEU A 276 -12.12 -5.39 0.90
CA LEU A 276 -13.13 -6.14 1.65
C LEU A 276 -12.51 -6.87 2.85
N ALA A 277 -11.42 -7.62 2.64
CA ALA A 277 -10.72 -8.30 3.72
C ALA A 277 -10.14 -7.31 4.77
N ARG A 278 -9.67 -6.14 4.34
CA ARG A 278 -9.22 -5.06 5.24
C ARG A 278 -10.38 -4.51 6.08
N TYR A 279 -11.56 -4.28 5.51
CA TYR A 279 -12.74 -3.90 6.30
C TYR A 279 -13.14 -4.99 7.30
N ARG A 280 -13.06 -6.27 6.92
CA ARG A 280 -13.29 -7.38 7.86
C ARG A 280 -12.30 -7.36 9.03
N TRP A 281 -11.03 -7.03 8.78
CA TRP A 281 -10.00 -6.84 9.83
C TRP A 281 -10.27 -5.64 10.74
N SER A 282 -10.67 -4.49 10.18
CA SER A 282 -10.99 -3.29 10.96
C SER A 282 -12.23 -3.46 11.85
N PHE A 283 -13.22 -4.24 11.41
CA PHE A 283 -14.52 -4.38 12.07
C PHE A 283 -14.78 -5.78 12.64
N THR A 284 -13.74 -6.60 12.85
CA THR A 284 -13.88 -7.97 13.37
C THR A 284 -14.63 -8.01 14.71
N THR A 285 -15.39 -9.08 14.90
CA THR A 285 -16.18 -9.46 16.09
C THR A 285 -15.33 -10.21 17.12
N ASP A 286 -15.54 -9.95 18.41
CA ASP A 286 -14.89 -10.69 19.50
C ASP A 286 -15.62 -12.02 19.71
N ALA A 287 -14.96 -13.12 19.33
CA ALA A 287 -15.59 -14.41 19.04
C ALA A 287 -16.45 -15.05 20.15
N LYS A 288 -16.33 -14.59 21.42
CA LYS A 288 -17.08 -15.15 22.55
C LYS A 288 -18.35 -14.36 22.90
N ALA A 289 -18.34 -13.03 22.80
CA ALA A 289 -19.52 -12.21 23.12
C ALA A 289 -20.52 -12.16 21.95
N ASP A 290 -20.01 -12.27 20.73
CA ASP A 290 -20.80 -12.00 19.52
C ASP A 290 -21.58 -13.24 19.04
N TYR A 291 -21.26 -14.43 19.56
CA TYR A 291 -21.94 -15.70 19.24
C TYR A 291 -23.38 -15.76 19.78
N ASP A 292 -23.59 -15.30 21.02
CA ASP A 292 -24.92 -15.31 21.66
C ASP A 292 -25.87 -14.35 20.93
N ILE A 293 -25.35 -13.20 20.48
CA ILE A 293 -26.11 -12.18 19.74
C ILE A 293 -26.36 -12.64 18.29
N ALA A 294 -25.39 -13.28 17.62
CA ALA A 294 -25.62 -13.92 16.31
C ALA A 294 -26.74 -14.96 16.39
N THR A 295 -26.75 -15.76 17.46
CA THR A 295 -27.81 -16.74 17.74
C THR A 295 -29.16 -16.07 18.00
N LYS A 296 -29.21 -15.02 18.84
CA LYS A 296 -30.42 -14.22 19.15
C LYS A 296 -31.09 -13.71 17.87
N PHE A 297 -30.32 -13.13 16.95
CA PHE A 297 -30.83 -12.52 15.73
C PHE A 297 -30.88 -13.44 14.51
N ARG A 298 -30.42 -14.70 14.61
CA ARG A 298 -30.34 -15.68 13.50
C ARG A 298 -29.51 -15.17 12.31
N ILE A 299 -28.48 -14.37 12.57
CA ILE A 299 -27.54 -13.93 11.53
C ILE A 299 -26.63 -15.14 11.22
N ALA A 300 -26.35 -15.38 9.93
CA ALA A 300 -25.94 -16.68 9.41
C ALA A 300 -24.75 -17.36 10.13
N ASN A 301 -24.78 -18.71 10.15
CA ASN A 301 -23.85 -19.62 10.87
C ASN A 301 -22.36 -19.58 10.46
N ASN A 302 -21.91 -18.57 9.72
CA ASN A 302 -20.51 -18.43 9.35
C ASN A 302 -19.66 -18.10 10.59
N LYS A 303 -18.83 -19.07 10.99
CA LYS A 303 -17.90 -18.94 12.11
C LYS A 303 -17.14 -17.60 12.00
N PRO A 304 -17.14 -16.73 13.04
CA PRO A 304 -16.45 -15.45 12.98
C PRO A 304 -14.96 -15.69 12.70
N ILE A 305 -14.46 -15.05 11.64
CA ILE A 305 -13.04 -15.11 11.29
C ILE A 305 -12.25 -14.29 12.31
N ASN A 306 -11.13 -14.81 12.79
CA ASN A 306 -10.24 -14.11 13.72
C ASN A 306 -9.68 -12.84 13.04
N ARG A 307 -9.46 -11.77 13.81
CA ARG A 307 -8.90 -10.50 13.32
C ARG A 307 -7.60 -10.72 12.56
N GLU A 308 -6.72 -11.58 13.07
CA GLU A 308 -5.45 -11.92 12.41
C GLU A 308 -5.63 -12.72 11.12
N ASP A 309 -6.65 -13.59 11.04
CA ASP A 309 -6.99 -14.29 9.79
C ASP A 309 -7.49 -13.31 8.72
N ALA A 310 -8.34 -12.35 9.09
CA ALA A 310 -8.80 -11.30 8.18
C ALA A 310 -7.63 -10.42 7.69
N ARG A 311 -6.71 -10.04 8.58
CA ARG A 311 -5.48 -9.30 8.24
C ARG A 311 -4.62 -10.08 7.24
N ARG A 312 -4.43 -11.38 7.49
CA ARG A 312 -3.66 -12.29 6.63
C ARG A 312 -4.31 -12.48 5.26
N ILE A 313 -5.63 -12.53 5.17
CA ILE A 313 -6.35 -12.56 3.88
C ILE A 313 -6.16 -11.25 3.12
N ALA A 314 -6.26 -10.10 3.80
CA ALA A 314 -6.00 -8.79 3.18
C ALA A 314 -4.56 -8.68 2.66
N TRP A 315 -3.58 -9.13 3.46
CA TRP A 315 -2.16 -9.15 3.08
C TRP A 315 -1.92 -9.99 1.83
N LYS A 316 -2.50 -11.20 1.76
CA LYS A 316 -2.43 -12.07 0.58
C LYS A 316 -2.97 -11.37 -0.68
N TRP A 317 -4.14 -10.74 -0.59
CA TRP A 317 -4.75 -10.05 -1.73
C TRP A 317 -3.93 -8.85 -2.20
N TYR A 318 -3.38 -8.03 -1.31
CA TYR A 318 -2.54 -6.90 -1.74
C TYR A 318 -1.16 -7.32 -2.23
N THR A 319 -0.59 -8.42 -1.71
CA THR A 319 0.65 -9.00 -2.24
C THR A 319 0.43 -9.55 -3.65
N LEU A 320 -0.69 -10.23 -3.90
CA LEU A 320 -1.06 -10.64 -5.25
C LEU A 320 -1.33 -9.41 -6.15
N ALA A 321 -1.98 -8.37 -5.64
CA ALA A 321 -2.23 -7.15 -6.40
C ALA A 321 -0.95 -6.38 -6.76
N SER A 322 0.04 -6.28 -5.87
CA SER A 322 1.33 -5.64 -6.16
C SER A 322 2.16 -6.46 -7.16
N TRP A 323 2.05 -7.78 -7.13
CA TRP A 323 2.68 -8.67 -8.11
C TRP A 323 2.02 -8.60 -9.50
N LEU A 324 0.68 -8.57 -9.57
CA LEU A 324 -0.08 -8.46 -10.82
C LEU A 324 -0.04 -7.04 -11.42
N MET A 325 0.06 -6.01 -10.57
CA MET A 325 0.03 -4.60 -10.94
C MET A 325 1.16 -3.80 -10.25
N PRO A 326 2.44 -4.10 -10.52
CA PRO A 326 3.58 -3.42 -9.90
C PRO A 326 3.70 -1.93 -10.28
N ASN A 327 2.87 -1.45 -11.20
CA ASN A 327 2.77 -0.05 -11.61
C ASN A 327 1.64 0.73 -10.91
N ALA A 328 0.95 0.11 -9.94
CA ALA A 328 -0.08 0.72 -9.12
C ALA A 328 0.38 0.88 -7.67
N GLY A 329 0.27 2.10 -7.11
CA GLY A 329 0.75 2.41 -5.77
C GLY A 329 -0.16 1.91 -4.64
N LYS A 330 -1.48 1.85 -4.89
CA LYS A 330 -2.49 1.53 -3.86
C LYS A 330 -2.24 0.19 -3.14
N PRO A 331 -1.88 -0.93 -3.81
CA PRO A 331 -1.53 -2.17 -3.11
C PRO A 331 -0.38 -2.03 -2.10
N PHE A 332 0.69 -1.29 -2.45
CA PHE A 332 1.83 -1.09 -1.54
C PHE A 332 1.45 -0.24 -0.32
N PHE A 333 0.68 0.84 -0.51
CA PHE A 333 0.13 1.62 0.60
C PHE A 333 -0.74 0.77 1.53
N ASN A 334 -1.64 -0.03 0.96
CA ASN A 334 -2.49 -0.91 1.75
C ASN A 334 -1.73 -2.04 2.46
N LEU A 335 -0.58 -2.50 1.94
CA LEU A 335 0.33 -3.39 2.68
C LEU A 335 0.95 -2.67 3.89
N ALA A 336 1.39 -1.41 3.73
CA ALA A 336 1.96 -0.62 4.84
C ALA A 336 0.95 -0.42 5.99
N LEU A 337 -0.34 -0.20 5.66
CA LEU A 337 -1.43 -0.10 6.63
C LEU A 337 -1.72 -1.41 7.39
N LEU A 338 -1.34 -2.58 6.85
CA LEU A 338 -1.54 -3.88 7.50
C LEU A 338 -0.40 -4.26 8.48
N MET A 339 0.58 -3.38 8.66
CA MET A 339 1.72 -3.55 9.58
C MET A 339 1.47 -2.83 10.90
N HIS A 340 1.78 -3.46 12.03
CA HIS A 340 1.40 -2.93 13.35
C HIS A 340 2.46 -1.93 13.85
N GLY A 341 2.03 -0.78 14.38
CA GLY A 341 2.94 0.31 14.77
C GLY A 341 3.82 0.06 16.00
N GLN A 342 3.79 -1.14 16.61
CA GLN A 342 4.44 -1.36 17.92
C GLN A 342 5.91 -1.79 17.83
N ASN A 343 6.36 -2.31 16.68
CA ASN A 343 7.75 -2.70 16.49
C ASN A 343 8.48 -1.64 15.65
N SER A 344 9.50 -1.00 16.21
CA SER A 344 10.27 0.02 15.50
C SER A 344 11.08 -0.52 14.32
N LEU A 345 11.32 -1.83 14.24
CA LEU A 345 11.89 -2.47 13.05
C LEU A 345 10.87 -2.51 11.89
N GLU A 346 9.56 -2.59 12.18
CA GLU A 346 8.51 -2.49 11.15
C GLU A 346 8.42 -1.08 10.52
N ALA A 347 9.00 -0.06 11.16
CA ALA A 347 9.09 1.28 10.58
C ALA A 347 9.89 1.29 9.26
N CYS A 348 10.90 0.43 9.12
CA CYS A 348 11.65 0.27 7.86
C CYS A 348 10.73 -0.21 6.73
N HIS A 349 10.00 -1.31 6.97
CA HIS A 349 9.04 -1.86 6.01
C HIS A 349 7.93 -0.85 5.65
N LYS A 350 7.41 -0.11 6.65
CA LYS A 350 6.41 0.94 6.41
C LYS A 350 6.95 2.06 5.54
N LEU A 351 8.18 2.51 5.78
CA LEU A 351 8.83 3.51 4.93
C LEU A 351 8.99 2.99 3.50
N TYR A 352 9.55 1.79 3.34
CA TYR A 352 9.74 1.12 2.06
C TYR A 352 8.43 0.96 1.27
N LEU A 353 7.38 0.40 1.88
CA LEU A 353 6.10 0.16 1.21
C LEU A 353 5.37 1.46 0.84
N ASN A 354 5.42 2.49 1.69
CA ASN A 354 4.87 3.79 1.32
C ASN A 354 5.69 4.46 0.20
N ILE A 355 7.01 4.35 0.21
CA ILE A 355 7.87 4.83 -0.89
C ILE A 355 7.52 4.11 -2.20
N CYS A 356 7.41 2.79 -2.19
CA CYS A 356 6.94 1.98 -3.32
C CYS A 356 5.60 2.49 -3.85
N SER A 357 4.67 2.90 -2.98
CA SER A 357 3.38 3.45 -3.41
C SER A 357 3.48 4.78 -4.20
N LEU A 358 4.55 5.55 -4.00
CA LEU A 358 4.80 6.84 -4.68
C LEU A 358 5.68 6.72 -5.93
N ILE A 359 6.64 5.79 -5.96
CA ILE A 359 7.63 5.70 -7.05
C ILE A 359 7.20 4.81 -8.23
N VAL A 360 5.98 4.25 -8.22
CA VAL A 360 5.48 3.47 -9.37
C VAL A 360 5.39 4.31 -10.65
N ARG A 361 5.68 3.68 -11.80
CA ARG A 361 5.79 4.37 -13.10
C ARG A 361 4.50 5.00 -13.65
N ARG A 362 3.31 4.57 -13.22
CA ARG A 362 2.02 5.01 -13.82
C ARG A 362 1.03 5.58 -12.83
N ASN A 363 0.67 4.82 -11.80
CA ASN A 363 -0.45 5.16 -10.91
C ASN A 363 0.05 5.33 -9.46
N PRO A 364 0.85 6.37 -9.15
CA PRO A 364 1.30 6.65 -7.79
C PRO A 364 0.11 6.95 -6.88
N PHE A 365 0.19 6.54 -5.63
CA PHE A 365 -0.90 6.71 -4.66
C PHE A 365 -0.53 7.75 -3.61
N MET A 366 -1.06 8.96 -3.79
CA MET A 366 -0.60 10.15 -3.06
C MET A 366 -0.74 10.06 -1.53
N ASN A 367 -1.70 9.28 -0.99
CA ASN A 367 -1.82 9.10 0.46
C ASN A 367 -0.58 8.43 1.10
N GLY A 368 0.25 7.74 0.31
CA GLY A 368 1.57 7.26 0.76
C GLY A 368 2.50 8.39 1.21
N ARG A 369 2.27 9.63 0.76
CA ARG A 369 2.94 10.83 1.27
C ARG A 369 2.59 11.08 2.74
N GLU A 370 1.31 11.03 3.09
CA GLU A 370 0.85 11.25 4.47
C GLU A 370 1.31 10.11 5.38
N GLY A 371 1.27 8.85 4.90
CA GLY A 371 1.83 7.70 5.59
C GLY A 371 3.34 7.83 5.87
N ILE A 372 4.10 8.44 4.96
CA ILE A 372 5.51 8.79 5.20
C ILE A 372 5.60 9.94 6.22
N LEU A 373 4.85 11.03 6.05
CA LEU A 373 4.95 12.21 6.93
C LEU A 373 4.66 11.87 8.39
N ALA A 374 3.64 11.05 8.68
CA ALA A 374 3.35 10.58 10.03
C ALA A 374 4.54 9.80 10.64
N LEU A 375 5.07 8.83 9.90
CA LEU A 375 6.22 8.01 10.32
C LEU A 375 7.49 8.84 10.54
N LEU A 376 7.72 9.84 9.67
CA LEU A 376 8.86 10.75 9.78
C LEU A 376 8.77 11.67 11.00
N GLU A 377 7.56 12.11 11.37
CA GLU A 377 7.35 12.96 12.54
C GLU A 377 7.59 12.19 13.85
N GLU A 378 7.01 11.00 13.97
CA GLU A 378 7.25 10.08 15.11
C GLU A 378 8.75 9.79 15.27
N ASN A 379 9.42 9.41 14.18
CA ASN A 379 10.86 9.18 14.17
C ASN A 379 11.68 10.44 14.53
N ARG A 380 11.29 11.63 14.03
CA ARG A 380 11.96 12.90 14.33
C ARG A 380 11.94 13.21 15.82
N GLN A 381 10.81 12.99 16.48
CA GLN A 381 10.66 13.17 17.92
C GLN A 381 11.59 12.22 18.68
N TRP A 382 11.54 10.92 18.36
CA TRP A 382 12.40 9.90 18.98
C TRP A 382 13.90 10.19 18.84
N VAL A 383 14.39 10.50 17.63
CA VAL A 383 15.84 10.78 17.40
C VAL A 383 16.29 12.04 18.14
N THR A 384 15.39 13.02 18.31
CA THR A 384 15.66 14.25 19.07
C THR A 384 15.80 13.96 20.56
N GLU A 385 14.91 13.16 21.14
CA GLU A 385 14.98 12.74 22.55
C GLU A 385 16.20 11.87 22.82
N TYR A 386 16.47 10.88 21.96
CA TYR A 386 17.65 10.03 22.04
C TYR A 386 18.95 10.85 22.04
N THR A 387 19.06 11.84 21.15
CA THR A 387 20.23 12.73 21.09
C THR A 387 20.42 13.53 22.37
N LYS A 388 19.34 14.12 22.92
CA LYS A 388 19.39 14.87 24.19
C LYS A 388 19.81 13.97 25.37
N SER A 389 19.26 12.77 25.46
CA SER A 389 19.57 11.79 26.51
C SER A 389 21.05 11.35 26.48
N THR A 390 21.57 11.03 25.28
CA THR A 390 22.97 10.64 25.09
C THR A 390 23.95 11.79 25.41
N GLN A 391 23.61 13.04 25.09
CA GLN A 391 24.41 14.20 25.49
C GLN A 391 24.40 14.42 27.01
N ALA A 392 23.24 14.34 27.66
CA ALA A 392 23.12 14.51 29.11
C ALA A 392 23.88 13.43 29.92
N THR A 393 23.84 12.18 29.47
CA THR A 393 24.56 11.06 30.09
C THR A 393 26.09 11.18 29.93
N ASN A 394 26.56 11.63 28.76
CA ASN A 394 27.99 11.89 28.54
C ASN A 394 28.51 13.06 29.41
N HIS A 395 27.75 14.15 29.57
CA HIS A 395 28.11 15.22 30.51
C HIS A 395 28.15 14.74 31.97
N ARG A 396 27.22 13.88 32.39
CA ARG A 396 27.24 13.27 33.74
C ARG A 396 28.45 12.36 33.95
N ARG A 397 28.85 11.56 32.95
CA ARG A 397 30.06 10.73 33.02
C ARG A 397 31.33 11.56 33.15
N HIS A 398 31.50 12.62 32.35
CA HIS A 398 32.66 13.51 32.46
C HIS A 398 32.71 14.30 33.79
N LYS A 399 31.56 14.60 34.41
CA LYS A 399 31.53 15.19 35.75
C LYS A 399 31.90 14.16 36.83
N ALA A 400 31.28 12.98 36.81
CA ALA A 400 31.54 11.92 37.79
C ALA A 400 33.00 11.42 37.77
N GLN A 401 33.65 11.36 36.59
CA GLN A 401 35.08 11.04 36.48
C GLN A 401 36.04 12.12 37.01
N ARG A 402 35.55 13.33 37.33
CA ARG A 402 36.36 14.41 37.94
C ARG A 402 36.20 14.50 39.47
N GLU A 403 35.25 13.79 40.07
CA GLU A 403 34.83 14.02 41.46
C GLU A 403 35.01 12.79 42.39
N MET A 404 35.56 11.66 41.93
CA MET A 404 35.71 10.42 42.73
C MET A 404 37.17 9.95 42.88
N PRO A 405 37.68 9.74 44.12
CA PRO A 405 39.01 9.17 44.35
C PRO A 405 39.05 7.65 44.11
N ALA A 406 40.23 7.15 43.75
CA ALA A 406 40.43 5.76 43.32
C ALA A 406 40.40 4.76 44.49
N SER A 407 39.22 4.26 44.86
CA SER A 407 39.07 3.15 45.81
C SER A 407 37.82 2.31 45.52
N GLN A 408 38.04 1.00 45.35
CA GLN A 408 37.06 -0.09 45.46
C GLN A 408 35.84 -0.09 44.50
N SER A 409 35.93 -0.88 43.43
CA SER A 409 34.75 -1.54 42.85
C SER A 409 35.09 -2.96 42.36
N ASN A 410 35.32 -3.88 43.31
CA ASN A 410 35.43 -5.29 43.01
C ASN A 410 34.00 -5.89 42.94
N LYS A 411 33.36 -5.82 41.78
CA LYS A 411 32.07 -6.49 41.52
C LYS A 411 32.32 -7.82 40.83
N GLN A 412 31.90 -8.90 41.48
CA GLN A 412 31.95 -10.25 40.92
C GLN A 412 30.99 -10.36 39.73
N ASN A 413 31.51 -10.73 38.55
CA ASN A 413 30.70 -11.04 37.38
C ASN A 413 29.95 -12.35 37.62
N ASN A 414 28.66 -12.38 37.25
CA ASN A 414 27.80 -13.55 37.36
C ASN A 414 27.43 -14.01 35.93
N PRO A 415 28.07 -15.05 35.36
CA PRO A 415 28.14 -15.29 33.91
C PRO A 415 26.85 -15.79 33.24
N ASN A 416 25.73 -15.85 33.98
CA ASN A 416 24.44 -16.35 33.46
C ASN A 416 23.50 -15.24 32.95
N ASN A 417 23.89 -13.96 33.02
CA ASN A 417 23.07 -12.82 32.57
C ASN A 417 23.44 -12.30 31.16
N ASP A 418 24.66 -12.57 30.70
CA ASP A 418 25.29 -11.92 29.54
C ASP A 418 24.49 -12.08 28.24
N SER A 419 23.88 -13.26 28.02
CA SER A 419 23.09 -13.57 26.82
C SER A 419 21.84 -12.69 26.66
N SER A 420 21.21 -12.29 27.76
CA SER A 420 19.99 -11.47 27.74
C SER A 420 20.32 -10.00 27.48
N GLU A 421 21.37 -9.50 28.15
CA GLU A 421 21.84 -8.13 28.00
C GLU A 421 22.41 -7.87 26.59
N ALA A 422 23.10 -8.84 26.00
CA ALA A 422 23.58 -8.75 24.62
C ALA A 422 22.44 -8.66 23.58
N LEU A 423 21.35 -9.40 23.76
CA LEU A 423 20.18 -9.37 22.86
C LEU A 423 19.43 -8.03 22.97
N ASP A 424 19.23 -7.51 24.18
CA ASP A 424 18.64 -6.19 24.40
C ASP A 424 19.52 -5.07 23.83
N GLN A 425 20.85 -5.18 23.96
CA GLN A 425 21.79 -4.23 23.37
C GLN A 425 21.80 -4.28 21.83
N LYS A 426 21.72 -5.47 21.21
CA LYS A 426 21.57 -5.62 19.75
C LYS A 426 20.24 -5.03 19.26
N SER A 427 19.13 -5.31 19.95
CA SER A 427 17.81 -4.72 19.63
C SER A 427 17.84 -3.19 19.64
N LYS A 428 18.46 -2.58 20.67
CA LYS A 428 18.68 -1.13 20.75
C LYS A 428 19.56 -0.59 19.63
N SER A 429 20.60 -1.33 19.23
CA SER A 429 21.47 -0.95 18.10
C SER A 429 20.70 -0.97 16.77
N ASP A 430 19.92 -2.02 16.51
CA ASP A 430 19.15 -2.19 15.27
C ASP A 430 18.08 -1.10 15.15
N HIS A 431 17.39 -0.80 16.25
CA HIS A 431 16.47 0.32 16.32
C HIS A 431 17.16 1.66 16.05
N LEU A 432 18.35 1.92 16.62
CA LEU A 432 19.08 3.16 16.37
C LEU A 432 19.46 3.32 14.89
N ILE A 433 19.96 2.26 14.25
CA ILE A 433 20.37 2.28 12.83
C ILE A 433 19.17 2.61 11.93
N ILE A 434 18.04 1.92 12.14
CA ILE A 434 16.81 2.18 11.38
C ILE A 434 16.29 3.59 11.66
N SER A 435 16.28 4.03 12.91
CA SER A 435 15.80 5.36 13.26
C SER A 435 16.65 6.49 12.69
N LEU A 436 17.98 6.33 12.62
CA LEU A 436 18.87 7.29 11.94
C LEU A 436 18.67 7.26 10.42
N PHE A 437 18.45 6.09 9.82
CA PHE A 437 18.14 5.95 8.40
C PHE A 437 16.83 6.66 8.02
N ILE A 438 15.75 6.40 8.76
CA ILE A 438 14.45 7.07 8.57
C ILE A 438 14.62 8.59 8.75
N ARG A 439 15.43 9.05 9.70
CA ARG A 439 15.68 10.49 9.90
C ARG A 439 16.37 11.14 8.70
N LEU A 440 17.35 10.48 8.08
CA LEU A 440 18.03 10.96 6.87
C LEU A 440 17.06 11.10 5.70
N HIS A 441 16.26 10.07 5.44
CA HIS A 441 15.21 10.15 4.42
C HIS A 441 14.15 11.18 4.78
N GLY A 442 13.86 11.40 6.06
CA GLY A 442 12.97 12.45 6.50
C GLY A 442 13.47 13.86 6.18
N MET A 443 14.76 14.13 6.36
CA MET A 443 15.39 15.38 5.96
C MET A 443 15.28 15.61 4.45
N MET A 444 15.58 14.59 3.64
CA MET A 444 15.51 14.67 2.17
C MET A 444 14.07 14.80 1.64
N PHE A 445 13.12 14.07 2.22
CA PHE A 445 11.71 14.04 1.81
C PHE A 445 10.97 15.34 2.14
N THR A 446 11.19 15.87 3.35
CA THR A 446 10.56 17.12 3.82
C THR A 446 11.31 18.38 3.41
N LYS A 447 12.61 18.25 3.09
CA LYS A 447 13.57 19.36 2.92
C LYS A 447 13.84 20.14 4.21
N ILE A 448 13.60 19.55 5.38
CA ILE A 448 13.74 20.19 6.70
C ILE A 448 14.90 19.57 7.49
N GLY A 449 15.82 20.40 7.95
CA GLY A 449 16.98 19.99 8.75
C GLY A 449 18.18 19.51 7.92
N LEU A 450 18.32 19.96 6.67
CA LEU A 450 19.43 19.59 5.78
C LEU A 450 20.79 20.09 6.30
N ASP A 451 20.80 21.17 7.09
CA ASP A 451 21.96 21.66 7.85
C ASP A 451 22.56 20.59 8.79
N GLN A 452 21.72 19.71 9.33
CA GLN A 452 22.13 18.61 10.22
C GLN A 452 22.38 17.30 9.48
N PHE A 453 22.13 17.22 8.16
CA PHE A 453 22.20 15.98 7.39
C PHE A 453 23.56 15.30 7.49
N LYS A 454 24.65 16.08 7.37
CA LYS A 454 26.02 15.55 7.45
C LYS A 454 26.33 14.91 8.81
N GLU A 455 25.84 15.50 9.90
CA GLU A 455 26.05 15.01 11.27
C GLU A 455 25.20 13.76 11.57
N ILE A 456 23.93 13.74 11.17
CA ILE A 456 23.09 12.54 11.30
C ILE A 456 23.63 11.40 10.42
N ARG A 457 24.12 11.70 9.21
CA ARG A 457 24.76 10.71 8.33
C ARG A 457 26.00 10.13 8.99
N ARG A 458 26.89 10.94 9.55
CA ARG A 458 28.07 10.48 10.28
C ARG A 458 27.70 9.47 11.36
N ARG A 459 26.69 9.77 12.19
CA ARG A 459 26.21 8.85 13.24
C ARG A 459 25.59 7.57 12.69
N PHE A 460 24.88 7.65 11.56
CA PHE A 460 24.32 6.47 10.88
C PHE A 460 25.44 5.53 10.43
N PHE A 461 26.50 6.05 9.79
CA PHE A 461 27.67 5.25 9.40
C PHE A 461 28.44 4.72 10.61
N GLU A 462 28.65 5.51 11.66
CA GLU A 462 29.29 5.06 12.91
C GLU A 462 28.52 3.92 13.60
N SER A 463 27.18 3.90 13.45
CA SER A 463 26.31 2.85 13.99
C SER A 463 26.27 1.61 13.09
N LEU A 464 26.22 1.78 11.77
CA LEU A 464 26.14 0.69 10.77
C LEU A 464 27.48 0.00 10.52
N PHE A 465 28.58 0.73 10.66
CA PHE A 465 29.94 0.28 10.35
C PHE A 465 30.90 0.52 11.54
N PRO A 466 30.65 -0.09 12.71
CA PRO A 466 31.41 0.18 13.92
C PRO A 466 32.91 -0.13 13.77
N ASN A 467 33.75 0.71 14.39
CA ASN A 467 35.21 0.54 14.38
C ASN A 467 35.69 -0.52 15.38
N ASN A 468 34.97 -0.71 16.49
CA ASN A 468 35.32 -1.72 17.50
C ASN A 468 34.75 -3.08 17.11
N ARG A 469 35.60 -4.12 17.16
CA ARG A 469 35.17 -5.52 17.09
C ARG A 469 34.24 -5.85 18.26
N VAL A 470 32.95 -5.67 18.06
CA VAL A 470 31.94 -6.34 18.89
C VAL A 470 31.87 -7.76 18.34
N ALA A 471 32.26 -8.74 19.14
CA ALA A 471 32.09 -10.14 18.82
C ALA A 471 30.59 -10.47 18.85
N LEU A 472 29.89 -10.16 17.77
CA LEU A 472 28.54 -10.66 17.51
C LEU A 472 28.68 -12.17 17.35
N HIS A 473 28.35 -12.91 18.41
CA HIS A 473 28.28 -14.37 18.36
C HIS A 473 27.38 -14.78 17.20
N GLU A 474 27.96 -15.46 16.21
CA GLU A 474 27.18 -16.13 15.18
C GLU A 474 26.30 -17.18 15.85
N TYR A 475 25.00 -16.91 15.90
CA TYR A 475 24.01 -17.95 16.13
C TYR A 475 23.93 -18.83 14.89
N SER A 476 24.87 -19.78 14.81
CA SER A 476 24.91 -20.89 13.85
C SER A 476 23.68 -21.78 14.02
N SER A 477 22.56 -21.30 13.49
CA SER A 477 21.36 -22.11 13.27
C SER A 477 21.66 -23.14 12.18
N PRO A 478 21.12 -24.37 12.27
CA PRO A 478 21.43 -25.44 11.32
C PRO A 478 20.97 -25.14 9.88
N PRO A 479 21.62 -25.74 8.85
CA PRO A 479 21.48 -25.35 7.44
C PRO A 479 20.35 -26.02 6.63
N SER A 480 19.95 -25.35 5.53
CA SER A 480 19.22 -25.77 4.28
C SER A 480 19.22 -24.60 3.23
N GLU A 481 18.29 -24.45 2.25
CA GLU A 481 18.35 -23.46 1.12
C GLU A 481 17.11 -22.54 0.83
N ARG A 482 17.14 -21.21 1.12
CA ARG A 482 15.99 -20.21 1.19
C ARG A 482 15.02 -20.07 -0.01
N LYS A 483 13.70 -19.97 0.28
CA LYS A 483 12.67 -19.32 -0.58
C LYS A 483 12.28 -17.89 -0.13
N GLY A 484 13.27 -16.99 -0.11
CA GLY A 484 13.05 -15.58 0.19
C GLY A 484 14.29 -14.91 0.78
N LEU A 485 14.27 -13.58 0.86
CA LEU A 485 15.31 -12.83 1.56
C LEU A 485 15.21 -13.07 3.07
N SER A 486 16.35 -13.18 3.75
CA SER A 486 16.39 -13.07 5.21
C SER A 486 16.02 -11.65 5.66
N GLY A 487 15.71 -11.45 6.94
CA GLY A 487 15.54 -10.10 7.50
C GLY A 487 16.74 -9.18 7.32
N THR A 488 17.97 -9.74 7.21
CA THR A 488 19.19 -8.98 6.93
C THR A 488 19.34 -8.63 5.45
N GLU A 489 19.02 -9.55 4.53
CA GLU A 489 19.00 -9.29 3.08
C GLU A 489 17.87 -8.31 2.70
N GLN A 490 16.73 -8.44 3.37
CA GLN A 490 15.59 -7.55 3.21
C GLN A 490 15.92 -6.14 3.69
N PHE A 491 16.63 -5.98 4.82
CA PHE A 491 17.17 -4.68 5.23
C PHE A 491 17.97 -4.03 4.09
N TRP A 492 18.93 -4.75 3.51
CA TRP A 492 19.78 -4.22 2.44
C TRP A 492 19.01 -3.92 1.14
N MET A 493 18.00 -4.72 0.78
CA MET A 493 17.10 -4.43 -0.34
C MET A 493 16.28 -3.15 -0.11
N GLU A 494 15.65 -3.02 1.07
CA GLU A 494 14.80 -1.87 1.40
C GLU A 494 15.62 -0.59 1.55
N LEU A 495 16.83 -0.69 2.13
CA LEU A 495 17.82 0.38 2.19
C LEU A 495 18.19 0.86 0.78
N ALA A 496 18.52 -0.05 -0.14
CA ALA A 496 18.88 0.27 -1.52
C ALA A 496 17.72 0.96 -2.26
N ILE A 497 16.51 0.42 -2.19
CA ILE A 497 15.35 0.98 -2.91
C ILE A 497 14.95 2.35 -2.32
N THR A 498 15.05 2.53 -1.01
CA THR A 498 14.76 3.80 -0.33
C THR A 498 15.83 4.87 -0.65
N ASN A 499 17.09 4.46 -0.74
CA ASN A 499 18.20 5.29 -1.26
C ASN A 499 17.95 5.73 -2.71
N LEU A 500 17.66 4.79 -3.61
CA LEU A 500 17.31 5.10 -5.00
C LEU A 500 16.07 6.01 -5.13
N ALA A 501 15.06 5.85 -4.27
CA ALA A 501 13.89 6.70 -4.26
C ALA A 501 14.23 8.18 -3.97
N SER A 502 15.19 8.45 -3.08
CA SER A 502 15.62 9.83 -2.78
C SER A 502 16.29 10.51 -3.99
N ILE A 503 17.04 9.76 -4.79
CA ILE A 503 17.67 10.22 -6.04
C ILE A 503 16.60 10.62 -7.09
N TYR A 504 15.44 9.97 -7.06
CA TYR A 504 14.26 10.31 -7.86
C TYR A 504 13.30 11.30 -7.15
N HIS A 505 13.74 11.99 -6.09
CA HIS A 505 12.93 12.90 -5.27
C HIS A 505 11.60 12.29 -4.78
N TYR A 506 11.58 10.97 -4.57
CA TYR A 506 10.41 10.16 -4.21
C TYR A 506 9.23 10.27 -5.20
N ASN A 507 9.49 10.71 -6.44
CA ASN A 507 8.49 10.94 -7.47
C ASN A 507 9.06 10.60 -8.85
N TYR A 508 9.26 9.30 -9.10
CA TYR A 508 9.84 8.79 -10.34
C TYR A 508 9.18 9.37 -11.62
N PRO A 509 7.84 9.44 -11.77
CA PRO A 509 7.22 9.90 -13.01
C PRO A 509 7.52 11.35 -13.41
N THR A 510 7.86 12.23 -12.46
CA THR A 510 8.15 13.66 -12.74
C THR A 510 9.60 14.06 -12.48
N SER A 511 10.38 13.18 -11.84
CA SER A 511 11.79 13.39 -11.52
C SER A 511 12.65 13.76 -12.74
N ARG A 512 13.61 14.68 -12.56
CA ARG A 512 14.55 15.06 -13.63
C ARG A 512 15.39 13.87 -14.10
N LEU A 513 15.82 13.00 -13.18
CA LEU A 513 16.55 11.79 -13.55
C LEU A 513 15.66 10.82 -14.35
N GLY A 514 14.37 10.65 -13.99
CA GLY A 514 13.45 9.80 -14.76
C GLY A 514 13.19 10.30 -16.18
N LYS A 515 13.14 11.63 -16.37
CA LYS A 515 13.10 12.26 -17.70
C LYS A 515 14.41 12.00 -18.47
N LEU A 516 15.56 12.25 -17.84
CA LEU A 516 16.88 12.06 -18.45
C LEU A 516 17.13 10.61 -18.88
N THR A 517 16.76 9.62 -18.06
CA THR A 517 16.91 8.20 -18.42
C THR A 517 15.95 7.78 -19.53
N SER A 518 14.73 8.34 -19.58
CA SER A 518 13.79 8.13 -20.68
C SER A 518 14.31 8.70 -22.01
N GLU A 519 14.94 9.87 -21.97
CA GLU A 519 15.55 10.51 -23.14
C GLU A 519 16.84 9.81 -23.58
N ALA A 520 17.66 9.34 -22.64
CA ALA A 520 18.82 8.50 -22.93
C ALA A 520 18.42 7.20 -23.65
N PHE A 521 17.35 6.56 -23.19
CA PHE A 521 16.76 5.39 -23.85
C PHE A 521 16.28 5.76 -25.27
N ARG A 522 15.57 6.87 -25.45
CA ARG A 522 15.10 7.32 -26.77
C ARG A 522 16.27 7.51 -27.74
N ILE A 523 17.31 8.24 -27.34
CA ILE A 523 18.50 8.50 -28.17
C ILE A 523 19.17 7.18 -28.60
N LEU A 524 19.23 6.18 -27.72
CA LEU A 524 19.85 4.88 -28.00
C LEU A 524 19.11 4.06 -29.06
N PHE A 525 17.79 3.97 -28.98
CA PHE A 525 17.01 3.15 -29.93
C PHE A 525 16.67 3.91 -31.22
N ASP A 526 16.55 5.24 -31.17
CA ASP A 526 16.44 6.09 -32.37
C ASP A 526 17.73 6.05 -33.21
N SER A 527 18.92 5.89 -32.60
CA SER A 527 20.17 5.76 -33.37
C SER A 527 20.31 4.40 -34.06
N GLN A 528 19.95 3.31 -33.37
CA GLN A 528 19.98 1.96 -33.95
C GLN A 528 19.06 1.83 -35.18
N SER A 529 17.84 2.37 -35.11
CA SER A 529 16.88 2.33 -36.22
C SER A 529 17.29 3.13 -37.47
N ARG A 530 18.26 4.05 -37.34
CA ARG A 530 18.84 4.76 -38.50
C ARG A 530 19.99 3.96 -39.12
N SER A 531 20.87 3.39 -38.30
CA SER A 531 22.03 2.62 -38.78
C SER A 531 21.69 1.35 -39.57
N THR A 532 20.46 0.85 -39.50
CA THR A 532 20.02 -0.35 -40.25
C THR A 532 19.34 -0.05 -41.58
N ASN A 533 18.97 1.21 -41.85
CA ASN A 533 18.13 1.59 -42.99
C ASN A 533 18.91 2.25 -44.15
N ASP A 534 20.21 2.49 -43.98
CA ASP A 534 21.04 3.14 -45.00
C ASP A 534 21.57 2.15 -46.07
N ASP A 535 21.49 0.83 -45.85
CA ASP A 535 21.97 -0.20 -46.80
C ASP A 535 20.85 -0.97 -47.55
N GLU A 536 19.61 -1.07 -47.03
CA GLU A 536 18.49 -1.71 -47.77
C GLU A 536 17.13 -1.00 -47.61
N ASN A 537 16.48 -0.75 -48.75
CA ASN A 537 15.06 -0.39 -48.95
C ASN A 537 14.56 1.02 -48.56
N GLN A 538 14.75 1.97 -49.49
CA GLN A 538 13.71 2.96 -49.81
C GLN A 538 12.44 2.27 -50.39
N ASN A 539 11.59 1.63 -49.55
CA ASN A 539 10.16 1.42 -49.91
C ASN A 539 9.20 0.86 -48.82
N ILE A 540 9.61 0.65 -47.56
CA ILE A 540 8.67 0.19 -46.51
C ILE A 540 8.63 1.17 -45.34
N SER A 541 7.88 2.25 -45.53
CA SER A 541 7.48 3.20 -44.47
C SER A 541 5.98 3.11 -44.21
N GLN A 542 5.51 2.01 -43.60
CA GLN A 542 4.17 1.91 -43.04
C GLN A 542 4.09 0.92 -41.88
N GLU A 543 3.42 1.36 -40.80
CA GLU A 543 2.87 0.57 -39.69
C GLU A 543 3.82 -0.26 -38.80
N ILE A 544 4.60 0.43 -37.96
CA ILE A 544 4.82 -0.02 -36.57
C ILE A 544 4.17 1.00 -35.62
N ASN A 545 2.86 0.84 -35.41
CA ASN A 545 2.11 1.61 -34.42
C ASN A 545 2.46 1.12 -33.00
N LEU A 546 3.55 1.62 -32.44
CA LEU A 546 3.73 1.65 -30.98
C LEU A 546 2.51 2.37 -30.37
N PRO A 547 1.86 1.82 -29.32
CA PRO A 547 0.67 2.43 -28.76
C PRO A 547 1.03 3.71 -28.03
N GLU A 548 0.85 4.86 -28.69
CA GLU A 548 0.87 6.18 -28.06
C GLU A 548 -0.12 6.17 -26.89
N SER A 549 0.41 6.21 -25.66
CA SER A 549 -0.41 6.52 -24.50
C SER A 549 -0.77 8.02 -24.54
N ASN A 550 -1.99 8.31 -25.01
CA ASN A 550 -2.53 9.66 -25.22
C ASN A 550 -2.46 10.60 -23.99
N ASP A 551 -2.20 10.07 -22.79
CA ASP A 551 -2.16 10.85 -21.54
C ASP A 551 -0.89 11.70 -21.36
N MET A 552 0.13 11.57 -22.23
CA MET A 552 1.39 12.33 -22.09
C MET A 552 1.53 13.54 -23.04
N LYS A 553 0.43 13.96 -23.71
CA LYS A 553 0.38 15.11 -24.64
C LYS A 553 -0.17 16.42 -24.02
N ARG A 554 -0.21 16.55 -22.69
CA ARG A 554 -0.61 17.80 -22.00
C ARG A 554 0.36 18.23 -20.88
N THR A 555 1.51 18.77 -21.31
CA THR A 555 2.11 19.95 -20.68
C THR A 555 3.18 20.50 -21.63
N THR A 556 2.92 21.65 -22.25
CA THR A 556 3.88 22.36 -23.09
C THR A 556 4.87 23.12 -22.21
N SER A 557 5.75 22.41 -21.51
CA SER A 557 7.05 22.96 -21.15
C SER A 557 7.99 22.76 -22.34
N VAL A 558 8.83 23.76 -22.63
CA VAL A 558 10.00 23.57 -23.51
C VAL A 558 10.74 22.31 -23.03
N ALA A 559 11.08 21.40 -23.95
CA ALA A 559 11.81 20.20 -23.58
C ALA A 559 13.20 20.61 -23.08
N GLU A 560 13.41 20.50 -21.75
CA GLU A 560 14.72 20.72 -21.12
C GLU A 560 15.77 19.90 -21.85
N SER A 561 16.87 20.53 -22.28
CA SER A 561 17.96 19.82 -22.95
C SER A 561 18.53 18.75 -21.98
N PRO A 562 18.98 17.58 -22.46
CA PRO A 562 19.72 16.63 -21.63
C PRO A 562 20.87 17.28 -20.86
N ASP A 563 21.52 18.28 -21.44
CA ASP A 563 22.62 19.01 -20.83
C ASP A 563 22.14 19.97 -19.71
N GLU A 564 20.95 20.55 -19.87
CA GLU A 564 20.30 21.37 -18.85
C GLU A 564 19.78 20.51 -17.69
N MET A 565 19.16 19.36 -17.99
CA MET A 565 18.76 18.39 -16.96
C MET A 565 19.96 17.90 -16.13
N VAL A 566 21.12 17.64 -16.77
CA VAL A 566 22.37 17.32 -16.05
C VAL A 566 22.82 18.47 -15.15
N ARG A 567 22.83 19.73 -15.65
CA ARG A 567 23.21 20.90 -14.84
C ARG A 567 22.28 21.09 -13.64
N LEU A 568 20.97 20.96 -13.84
CA LEU A 568 19.98 21.09 -12.76
C LEU A 568 20.10 19.96 -11.73
N LEU A 569 20.51 18.75 -12.13
CA LEU A 569 20.83 17.65 -11.20
C LEU A 569 22.13 17.90 -10.42
N GLN A 570 23.15 18.50 -11.04
CA GLN A 570 24.37 18.94 -10.35
C GLN A 570 24.08 20.05 -9.31
N GLU A 571 23.11 20.92 -9.56
CA GLU A 571 22.74 22.00 -8.63
C GLU A 571 21.78 21.55 -7.51
N ASP A 572 21.20 20.34 -7.60
CA ASP A 572 20.18 19.85 -6.67
C ASP A 572 20.81 19.21 -5.41
N GLU A 573 20.55 19.83 -4.25
CA GLU A 573 21.08 19.40 -2.95
C GLU A 573 20.52 18.04 -2.50
N ILE A 574 19.24 17.76 -2.76
CA ILE A 574 18.59 16.50 -2.36
C ILE A 574 19.15 15.36 -3.20
N PHE A 575 19.29 15.59 -4.49
CA PHE A 575 19.96 14.65 -5.40
C PHE A 575 21.40 14.39 -4.95
N SER A 576 22.17 15.44 -4.65
CA SER A 576 23.56 15.34 -4.17
C SER A 576 23.65 14.51 -2.88
N ASN A 577 22.81 14.81 -1.88
CA ASN A 577 22.77 14.09 -0.60
C ASN A 577 22.32 12.62 -0.75
N GLY A 578 21.33 12.35 -1.62
CA GLY A 578 20.85 10.99 -1.90
C GLY A 578 21.90 10.14 -2.62
N ILE A 579 22.61 10.72 -3.59
CA ILE A 579 23.74 10.09 -4.29
C ILE A 579 24.89 9.80 -3.32
N ASP A 580 25.32 10.79 -2.53
CA ASP A 580 26.42 10.65 -1.58
C ASP A 580 26.12 9.57 -0.52
N LEU A 581 24.91 9.56 0.05
CA LEU A 581 24.46 8.49 0.96
C LEU A 581 24.47 7.12 0.27
N SER A 582 23.89 7.03 -0.95
CA SER A 582 23.76 5.77 -1.68
C SER A 582 25.11 5.14 -2.03
N ILE A 583 26.05 5.98 -2.49
CA ILE A 583 27.37 5.56 -2.94
C ILE A 583 28.27 5.26 -1.74
N GLN A 584 28.27 6.10 -0.71
CA GLN A 584 29.15 5.89 0.45
C GLN A 584 28.84 4.57 1.17
N VAL A 585 27.58 4.13 1.23
CA VAL A 585 27.21 2.79 1.76
C VAL A 585 27.92 1.68 0.96
N ALA A 586 27.91 1.75 -0.37
CA ALA A 586 28.56 0.77 -1.23
C ALA A 586 30.10 0.80 -1.10
N VAL A 587 30.70 2.00 -0.99
CA VAL A 587 32.16 2.16 -0.81
C VAL A 587 32.63 1.57 0.52
N GLU A 588 31.94 1.87 1.61
CA GLU A 588 32.32 1.40 2.95
C GLU A 588 32.28 -0.13 3.03
N MET A 589 31.28 -0.76 2.40
CA MET A 589 31.23 -2.22 2.23
C MET A 589 32.43 -2.76 1.45
N LEU A 590 32.66 -2.24 0.24
CA LEU A 590 33.73 -2.73 -0.66
C LEU A 590 35.13 -2.49 -0.09
N SER A 591 35.34 -1.36 0.61
CA SER A 591 36.57 -1.04 1.34
C SER A 591 36.84 -2.07 2.43
N ARG A 592 35.86 -2.35 3.30
CA ARG A 592 35.99 -3.34 4.38
C ARG A 592 36.17 -4.77 3.87
N TYR A 593 35.51 -5.12 2.77
CA TYR A 593 35.70 -6.40 2.09
C TYR A 593 37.14 -6.56 1.56
N ASN A 594 37.65 -5.55 0.85
CA ASN A 594 39.00 -5.58 0.28
C ASN A 594 40.11 -5.54 1.34
N ALA A 595 39.85 -4.98 2.53
CA ALA A 595 40.81 -4.89 3.62
C ALA A 595 41.13 -6.24 4.32
N ASN A 596 40.56 -7.37 3.87
CA ASN A 596 40.66 -8.69 4.51
C ASN A 596 40.28 -8.69 6.01
N HIS A 597 39.47 -7.71 6.43
CA HIS A 597 38.91 -7.68 7.77
C HIS A 597 37.61 -8.48 7.80
N GLU A 598 37.38 -9.22 8.89
CA GLU A 598 36.05 -9.71 9.23
C GLU A 598 35.08 -8.52 9.16
N MET A 599 34.13 -8.55 8.23
CA MET A 599 33.29 -7.39 7.92
C MET A 599 32.36 -7.09 9.08
N ASN A 600 32.82 -6.21 9.96
CA ASN A 600 32.08 -5.69 11.10
C ASN A 600 31.04 -4.67 10.61
N ILE A 601 29.95 -5.19 10.04
CA ILE A 601 28.80 -4.45 9.56
C ILE A 601 27.62 -4.79 10.47
N ALA A 602 27.14 -3.82 11.23
CA ALA A 602 26.04 -3.96 12.17
C ALA A 602 24.69 -4.04 11.41
N THR A 603 24.45 -5.12 10.69
CA THR A 603 23.23 -5.30 9.89
C THR A 603 22.02 -5.52 10.83
N PRO A 604 20.95 -4.71 10.74
CA PRO A 604 19.70 -4.96 11.45
C PRO A 604 18.99 -6.22 10.96
N LEU A 605 18.38 -6.97 11.88
CA LEU A 605 17.53 -8.11 11.54
C LEU A 605 16.06 -7.66 11.46
N LEU A 606 15.57 -7.33 10.27
CA LEU A 606 14.15 -6.99 10.10
C LEU A 606 13.23 -8.20 10.35
N PRO A 607 12.02 -8.00 10.90
CA PRO A 607 11.02 -9.05 10.96
C PRO A 607 10.62 -9.49 9.54
N PRO A 608 10.37 -10.78 9.28
CA PRO A 608 9.99 -11.23 7.95
C PRO A 608 8.58 -10.72 7.58
N PHE A 609 8.37 -10.40 6.30
CA PHE A 609 7.01 -10.17 5.79
C PHE A 609 6.12 -11.41 6.02
N PRO A 610 4.80 -11.22 6.29
CA PRO A 610 3.84 -12.32 6.32
C PRO A 610 3.89 -13.18 5.05
N VAL A 611 4.23 -14.45 5.23
CA VAL A 611 4.51 -15.39 4.13
C VAL A 611 3.32 -15.51 3.18
N THR A 612 3.54 -15.13 1.92
CA THR A 612 2.59 -15.25 0.82
C THR A 612 3.34 -15.75 -0.41
N VAL A 613 3.10 -17.00 -0.81
CA VAL A 613 3.75 -17.58 -1.99
C VAL A 613 2.84 -17.46 -3.20
N VAL A 614 3.25 -16.65 -4.19
CA VAL A 614 2.60 -16.60 -5.51
C VAL A 614 3.31 -17.64 -6.39
N SER A 615 2.61 -18.75 -6.69
CA SER A 615 3.19 -19.93 -7.36
C SER A 615 2.74 -20.01 -8.81
N PHE A 616 3.67 -19.76 -9.75
CA PHE A 616 3.41 -19.87 -11.20
C PHE A 616 2.77 -21.20 -11.61
N ALA A 617 3.19 -22.32 -11.01
CA ALA A 617 2.68 -23.66 -11.34
C ALA A 617 1.27 -23.95 -10.80
N SER A 618 0.84 -23.27 -9.73
CA SER A 618 -0.53 -23.44 -9.17
C SER A 618 -1.59 -22.78 -10.06
N HIS A 619 -1.21 -21.77 -10.85
CA HIS A 619 -2.14 -20.92 -11.61
C HIS A 619 -2.78 -21.57 -12.85
N GLU A 620 -2.35 -22.76 -13.28
CA GLU A 620 -2.99 -23.45 -14.42
C GLU A 620 -4.40 -23.98 -14.10
N LYS A 621 -4.69 -24.29 -12.83
CA LYS A 621 -6.01 -24.81 -12.41
C LYS A 621 -6.92 -23.75 -11.79
N ASN A 622 -6.35 -22.74 -11.13
CA ASN A 622 -7.09 -21.58 -10.64
C ASN A 622 -6.16 -20.33 -10.65
N PRO A 623 -6.41 -19.32 -11.51
CA PRO A 623 -5.53 -18.16 -11.67
C PRO A 623 -5.39 -17.26 -10.43
N TRP A 624 -6.27 -17.35 -9.44
CA TRP A 624 -6.26 -16.52 -8.21
C TRP A 624 -6.05 -17.34 -6.94
N TRP A 625 -5.81 -18.65 -7.04
CA TRP A 625 -5.53 -19.48 -5.87
C TRP A 625 -4.10 -19.26 -5.37
N ILE A 626 -3.98 -18.81 -4.11
CA ILE A 626 -2.72 -18.60 -3.42
C ILE A 626 -2.57 -19.68 -2.36
N ASP A 627 -1.85 -20.75 -2.69
CA ASP A 627 -1.56 -21.83 -1.75
C ASP A 627 -0.81 -21.30 -0.53
N ALA A 628 -1.30 -21.67 0.65
CA ALA A 628 -0.53 -21.54 1.89
C ALA A 628 0.52 -22.66 1.93
N ILE A 629 1.58 -22.52 1.13
CA ILE A 629 2.73 -23.42 1.19
C ILE A 629 3.38 -23.24 2.57
N THR A 630 3.46 -24.33 3.33
CA THR A 630 4.29 -24.39 4.53
C THR A 630 5.73 -24.09 4.12
N PRO A 631 6.43 -23.13 4.77
CA PRO A 631 7.83 -22.87 4.44
C PRO A 631 8.60 -24.18 4.62
N ARG A 632 9.22 -24.67 3.54
CA ARG A 632 10.23 -25.71 3.69
C ARG A 632 11.38 -25.07 4.48
N PRO A 633 12.03 -25.79 5.41
CA PRO A 633 13.14 -25.24 6.18
C PRO A 633 14.33 -25.07 5.26
N GLU A 634 14.77 -23.81 5.10
CA GLU A 634 15.48 -23.32 3.92
C GLU A 634 16.36 -22.09 4.33
N SER A 635 17.69 -22.09 4.07
CA SER A 635 18.73 -21.18 4.66
C SER A 635 19.81 -20.67 3.64
N GLY A 636 20.98 -20.18 4.08
CA GLY A 636 22.11 -19.66 3.29
C GLY A 636 23.14 -18.95 4.20
N ARG A 637 24.39 -18.73 3.75
CA ARG A 637 25.41 -18.00 4.56
C ARG A 637 24.96 -16.55 4.78
N HIS A 638 24.83 -16.13 6.04
CA HIS A 638 24.37 -14.77 6.39
C HIS A 638 25.40 -13.66 6.11
N GLN A 639 26.68 -14.05 5.96
CA GLN A 639 27.87 -13.20 5.94
C GLN A 639 27.94 -12.20 4.77
N GLU A 640 27.15 -12.43 3.71
CA GLU A 640 27.19 -11.63 2.47
C GLU A 640 25.86 -10.93 2.15
N SER A 641 24.94 -10.82 3.12
CA SER A 641 23.61 -10.20 2.90
C SER A 641 23.65 -8.76 2.37
N TRP A 642 24.74 -8.02 2.61
CA TRP A 642 25.00 -6.69 2.06
C TRP A 642 25.23 -6.68 0.54
N LEU A 643 25.61 -7.82 -0.08
CA LEU A 643 25.72 -7.92 -1.54
C LEU A 643 24.38 -7.63 -2.23
N VAL A 644 23.24 -7.85 -1.56
CA VAL A 644 21.92 -7.48 -2.09
C VAL A 644 21.85 -5.98 -2.40
N TYR A 645 22.43 -5.12 -1.54
CA TYR A 645 22.50 -3.69 -1.78
C TYR A 645 23.29 -3.38 -3.06
N ILE A 646 24.50 -3.97 -3.18
CA ILE A 646 25.37 -3.80 -4.37
C ILE A 646 24.66 -4.26 -5.64
N HIS A 647 24.02 -5.45 -5.63
CA HIS A 647 23.29 -5.98 -6.78
C HIS A 647 22.14 -5.08 -7.22
N VAL A 648 21.34 -4.55 -6.28
CA VAL A 648 20.24 -3.62 -6.60
C VAL A 648 20.77 -2.33 -7.22
N ILE A 649 21.84 -1.74 -6.68
CA ILE A 649 22.45 -0.52 -7.24
C ILE A 649 23.05 -0.79 -8.64
N LEU A 650 23.75 -1.90 -8.86
CA LEU A 650 24.31 -2.25 -10.17
C LEU A 650 23.23 -2.54 -11.22
N GLN A 651 22.17 -3.26 -10.85
CA GLN A 651 21.01 -3.47 -11.73
C GLN A 651 20.34 -2.15 -12.09
N TRP A 652 20.17 -1.24 -11.13
CA TRP A 652 19.63 0.08 -11.39
C TRP A 652 20.52 0.93 -12.32
N LEU A 653 21.83 1.00 -12.08
CA LEU A 653 22.78 1.71 -12.95
C LEU A 653 22.71 1.20 -14.40
N THR A 654 22.60 -0.12 -14.56
CA THR A 654 22.50 -0.79 -15.86
C THR A 654 21.17 -0.49 -16.55
N LEU A 655 20.04 -0.74 -15.87
CA LEU A 655 18.69 -0.60 -16.43
C LEU A 655 18.26 0.86 -16.68
N SER A 656 18.86 1.81 -15.96
CA SER A 656 18.62 3.24 -16.16
C SER A 656 19.47 3.86 -17.28
N PHE A 657 20.43 3.11 -17.84
CA PHE A 657 21.38 3.57 -18.86
C PHE A 657 22.23 4.79 -18.47
N VAL A 658 22.23 5.23 -17.20
CA VAL A 658 22.98 6.42 -16.75
C VAL A 658 24.48 6.28 -16.95
N VAL A 659 25.01 5.06 -16.87
CA VAL A 659 26.43 4.72 -17.06
C VAL A 659 26.81 4.46 -18.53
N TYR A 660 25.85 4.48 -19.46
CA TYR A 660 26.12 4.18 -20.87
C TYR A 660 26.98 5.29 -21.52
N ARG A 661 28.00 4.87 -22.30
CA ARG A 661 28.84 5.78 -23.10
C ARG A 661 28.53 5.57 -24.58
N CYS A 662 28.21 6.67 -25.27
CA CYS A 662 27.90 6.66 -26.69
C CYS A 662 29.15 6.94 -27.53
N ASP A 663 29.70 5.90 -28.14
CA ASP A 663 30.81 5.99 -29.09
C ASP A 663 30.25 6.14 -30.51
N HIS A 664 30.18 7.37 -31.02
CA HIS A 664 29.67 7.70 -32.37
C HIS A 664 30.65 8.55 -33.21
N SER A 665 31.89 8.77 -32.75
CA SER A 665 32.84 9.67 -33.46
C SER A 665 34.32 9.43 -33.11
N GLY A 666 34.68 8.24 -32.62
CA GLY A 666 36.03 7.94 -32.08
C GLY A 666 36.39 8.70 -30.79
N HIS A 667 35.60 9.70 -30.40
CA HIS A 667 35.71 10.44 -29.15
C HIS A 667 34.79 9.81 -28.11
N ARG A 668 35.39 9.21 -27.08
CA ARG A 668 34.69 8.53 -25.99
C ARG A 668 33.87 9.54 -25.18
N ARG A 669 32.58 9.67 -25.46
CA ARG A 669 31.70 10.59 -24.73
C ARG A 669 31.50 10.10 -23.29
N GLN A 670 31.55 11.03 -22.35
CA GLN A 670 31.19 10.77 -20.95
C GLN A 670 29.74 10.32 -20.85
N SER A 671 29.48 9.32 -20.02
CA SER A 671 28.12 8.90 -19.65
C SER A 671 27.39 10.01 -18.87
N PHE A 672 26.06 9.94 -18.80
CA PHE A 672 25.30 10.88 -17.96
C PHE A 672 25.75 10.83 -16.50
N TRP A 673 26.09 9.66 -15.98
CA TRP A 673 26.63 9.45 -14.64
C TRP A 673 27.96 10.22 -14.42
N GLU A 674 28.93 10.07 -15.32
CA GLU A 674 30.20 10.81 -15.25
C GLU A 674 30.02 12.31 -15.36
N ARG A 675 29.03 12.76 -16.12
CA ARG A 675 28.71 14.18 -16.24
C ARG A 675 28.05 14.73 -14.97
N ILE A 676 27.12 13.98 -14.39
CA ILE A 676 26.38 14.39 -13.18
C ILE A 676 27.26 14.38 -11.94
N ILE A 677 28.06 13.31 -11.75
CA ILE A 677 28.85 13.11 -10.54
C ILE A 677 30.26 13.70 -10.64
N GLY A 678 30.77 13.84 -11.86
CA GLY A 678 32.15 14.22 -12.14
C GLY A 678 32.98 13.02 -12.64
N PRO A 679 34.19 13.29 -13.18
CA PRO A 679 35.08 12.27 -13.70
C PRO A 679 35.53 11.30 -12.60
N ILE A 680 35.28 10.00 -12.81
CA ILE A 680 35.78 8.94 -11.95
C ILE A 680 37.23 8.64 -12.34
N TYR A 681 38.18 9.19 -11.58
CA TYR A 681 39.59 8.86 -11.73
C TYR A 681 39.87 7.54 -11.00
N LEU A 682 40.09 6.46 -11.74
CA LEU A 682 40.73 5.27 -11.20
C LEU A 682 42.09 5.68 -10.62
N LEU A 683 42.29 5.44 -9.32
CA LEU A 683 43.56 5.66 -8.61
C LEU A 683 44.61 4.58 -8.92
N GLU A 684 44.60 4.05 -10.14
CA GLU A 684 45.61 3.12 -10.63
C GLU A 684 46.92 3.89 -10.92
N GLY A 685 47.84 3.85 -9.95
CA GLY A 685 49.25 4.13 -10.20
C GLY A 685 49.66 5.61 -10.28
N ILE A 686 49.13 6.49 -9.43
CA ILE A 686 49.67 7.87 -9.34
C ILE A 686 51.03 7.87 -8.64
N GLY A 687 52.09 7.71 -9.45
CA GLY A 687 53.46 8.06 -9.06
C GLY A 687 53.54 9.54 -8.62
N SER A 688 54.29 9.78 -7.55
CA SER A 688 54.32 10.95 -6.63
C SER A 688 54.41 12.39 -7.17
N ARG A 689 54.26 12.67 -8.47
CA ARG A 689 54.43 14.01 -9.06
C ARG A 689 53.22 14.63 -9.77
N GLN A 690 52.14 13.88 -10.04
CA GLN A 690 50.91 14.50 -10.59
C GLN A 690 49.85 14.92 -9.55
N HIS A 691 50.05 14.55 -8.28
CA HIS A 691 49.07 14.66 -7.20
C HIS A 691 48.44 16.07 -7.04
N ASN A 692 49.22 17.15 -7.21
CA ASN A 692 48.73 18.51 -7.02
C ASN A 692 47.81 19.01 -8.16
N LYS A 693 47.87 18.42 -9.36
CA LYS A 693 46.96 18.80 -10.46
C LYS A 693 45.63 18.04 -10.40
N SER A 694 45.64 16.79 -9.95
CA SER A 694 44.41 16.00 -9.77
C SER A 694 43.54 16.50 -8.61
N VAL A 695 44.12 16.96 -7.50
CA VAL A 695 43.37 17.51 -6.35
C VAL A 695 42.45 18.68 -6.76
N SER A 696 42.89 19.58 -7.64
CA SER A 696 42.05 20.67 -8.16
C SER A 696 40.82 20.20 -8.97
N LYS A 697 40.85 18.98 -9.53
CA LYS A 697 39.72 18.38 -10.27
C LYS A 697 38.84 17.47 -9.41
N LEU A 698 39.34 17.02 -8.25
CA LEU A 698 38.54 16.30 -7.26
C LEU A 698 37.49 17.21 -6.60
N GLN A 699 37.74 18.52 -6.51
CA GLN A 699 36.79 19.51 -5.96
C GLN A 699 35.46 19.64 -6.74
N SER A 700 35.35 19.11 -7.95
CA SER A 700 34.07 19.03 -8.69
C SER A 700 33.32 17.70 -8.52
N SER A 701 33.87 16.73 -7.77
CA SER A 701 33.18 15.47 -7.47
C SER A 701 31.98 15.70 -6.57
N LYS A 702 30.82 15.14 -6.93
CA LYS A 702 29.63 15.12 -6.07
C LYS A 702 29.65 14.02 -5.01
N VAL A 703 30.52 13.02 -5.14
CA VAL A 703 30.81 12.09 -4.05
C VAL A 703 31.88 12.69 -3.14
N SER A 704 31.66 12.60 -1.83
CA SER A 704 32.62 12.97 -0.78
C SER A 704 34.04 12.44 -1.07
N GLU A 705 35.08 13.15 -0.60
CA GLU A 705 36.50 12.77 -0.79
C GLU A 705 36.80 11.35 -0.29
N ALA A 706 36.00 10.83 0.64
CA ALA A 706 36.03 9.44 1.12
C ALA A 706 35.85 8.37 0.02
N PHE A 707 35.34 8.71 -1.17
CA PHE A 707 35.31 7.79 -2.32
C PHE A 707 36.71 7.48 -2.87
N TRP A 708 37.66 8.39 -2.64
CA TRP A 708 38.98 8.37 -3.27
C TRP A 708 40.11 7.97 -2.30
N THR A 709 39.82 7.72 -1.03
CA THR A 709 40.82 7.25 -0.05
C THR A 709 41.06 5.74 -0.14
N PHE A 710 41.26 5.23 -1.35
CA PHE A 710 41.95 3.94 -1.58
C PHE A 710 43.46 4.23 -1.70
N GLY A 711 44.11 4.49 -0.58
CA GLY A 711 45.52 4.89 -0.56
C GLY A 711 46.01 5.56 0.71
N HIS A 712 45.84 4.89 1.87
CA HIS A 712 46.64 5.13 3.07
C HIS A 712 46.99 3.81 3.74
#